data_AF-A0A1N7LTQ2-F1
#
_entry.id   AF-A0A1N7LTQ2-F1
#
_cell.length_a   1.000
_cell.length_b   1.000
_cell.length_c   1.000
_cell.angle_alpha   90.00
_cell.angle_beta   90.00
_cell.angle_gamma   90.00
#
_symmetry.space_group_name_H-M   'P 1'
#
loop_
_entity.id
_entity.type
_entity.pdbx_description
1 polymer ?
#
loop_
_entity_poly.entity_id
_entity_poly.type
_entity_poly.pdbx_seq_one_letter_code
_entity_poly.pdbx_strand_id
1 'polypeptide(L)'
;MSATAGINAINLQVWAEDQVALDRLAGTYDANRAADSRYYLWHSEFQTIPLGMDGNPEQFAARLREALPLVNTLRLPFNQYSFDETGALHEQYERFLHAAAEQGFQVIFVYAGGDAQRYGAEGGVDADQIHEALSGDIYAGMEGAWGAMMDWLDANPDVADAVWGCELVNEPATYARGADLDGAAGGDRFLELYARQMAALADLIDARTDARILVGGWRYSARFDELEAGNLGGLSAIDYLRAQIGDDLVWSSHLYPGWAGTGAAETSDALDALLAAHYAALGADDVLITETNANGALADNPAERDGATFLFARSYEWLAEQGIGGTWFPGVETGGSNFVVIDPDGGLRYLHANSLAHGLNLYSLDERPAEHAGDEVIVTDIVAGRVRNEAYQAPALQFDAVQGVGFGFGYDGNDVILGHDDTNDFAYGGHGADVLRGLGGDDHLYGQYGSDTLDGGAGADHLFGGDGDDVLDGGAGDDQLNGQAGADDFVIGSGGADTIVDFRISEGDRLIFEGSVLDPVQLAQIGARLDATGIGRADDLQVMLRDGSVTLLDFFALNPGIEVGPGGGDVPATWETLGIGPAGPPSVILDVGNDRFRGGDDAELIDGSAGDDSIYGGGGDDTILGGEGQDTLFADLGHDTLIGGAGDDMLVLSRSASTADGGDGDDTFVLSLVRGAGHVVTGGGGADRFDLIGATYERAALVTIRDFEIGTDLLSIDGVPLAAAVAQGLAAGTLGFLAMSDGVIMTFDTANTVYFQGMDFADLALHLGIAPHVAASLSDEDRLTQVFVGIDGHAASQVSDFLIGTEGADTILGGAGDDTIVGDAGDDVIRGGTGNDLISARGGADTVDGGAGNDEIFGNSGHNSLFGGAGNDTIASGRHDSLLDGGAGDDLLALDLSSGGNHRATGGAGADVFDFGRNRADRHSETVVHDFTLGEDGLRFDGVAGAQYLARQGDAVQLAEISGGLRLTLADGDTILFEGVDLAGFSAEFLI
;
A
#
# COMPACT_ATOMS: atom_id res chain seq x y z
N MET A 1 -23.44 -4.09 -35.89
CA MET A 1 -23.13 -3.53 -34.57
C MET A 1 -24.48 -3.26 -33.95
N SER A 2 -24.63 -3.71 -32.71
CA SER A 2 -25.87 -3.59 -31.93
C SER A 2 -26.18 -2.12 -31.65
N ALA A 3 -27.43 -1.77 -31.38
CA ALA A 3 -27.86 -0.40 -31.04
C ALA A 3 -28.32 -0.29 -29.57
N THR A 4 -27.66 -1.02 -28.67
CA THR A 4 -28.06 -1.15 -27.27
C THR A 4 -27.10 -0.52 -26.27
N ALA A 5 -25.96 0.02 -26.71
CA ALA A 5 -24.92 0.49 -25.80
C ALA A 5 -25.36 1.68 -24.93
N GLY A 6 -26.34 2.49 -25.37
CA GLY A 6 -27.02 3.45 -24.49
C GLY A 6 -27.92 2.88 -23.38
N ILE A 7 -28.01 1.54 -23.22
CA ILE A 7 -28.74 0.89 -22.12
C ILE A 7 -27.79 0.59 -20.98
N ASN A 8 -27.78 1.49 -20.01
CA ASN A 8 -26.92 1.46 -18.82
C ASN A 8 -27.74 0.90 -17.66
N ALA A 9 -27.79 -0.43 -17.60
CA ALA A 9 -28.74 -1.13 -16.75
C ALA A 9 -28.10 -1.71 -15.49
N ILE A 10 -28.82 -1.75 -14.39
CA ILE A 10 -28.43 -2.55 -13.22
C ILE A 10 -29.48 -3.59 -12.90
N ASN A 11 -29.05 -4.73 -12.38
CA ASN A 11 -29.96 -5.72 -11.85
C ASN A 11 -30.38 -5.32 -10.43
N LEU A 12 -31.66 -5.36 -10.11
CA LEU A 12 -32.13 -5.22 -8.73
C LEU A 12 -32.58 -6.59 -8.23
N GLN A 13 -31.78 -7.16 -7.33
CA GLN A 13 -32.16 -8.40 -6.68
C GLN A 13 -33.41 -8.21 -5.82
N VAL A 14 -34.27 -9.22 -5.82
CA VAL A 14 -35.55 -9.22 -5.09
C VAL A 14 -35.55 -10.22 -3.96
N TRP A 15 -36.35 -9.96 -2.93
CA TRP A 15 -36.55 -10.87 -1.82
C TRP A 15 -37.98 -10.91 -1.27
N ALA A 16 -38.38 -12.05 -0.72
CA ALA A 16 -39.70 -12.29 -0.13
C ALA A 16 -39.74 -11.83 1.34
N GLU A 17 -39.69 -10.51 1.57
CA GLU A 17 -39.62 -9.87 2.89
C GLU A 17 -40.64 -10.41 3.91
N ASP A 18 -41.91 -10.42 3.52
CA ASP A 18 -43.01 -10.85 4.39
C ASP A 18 -42.86 -12.30 4.81
N GLN A 19 -42.48 -13.17 3.87
CA GLN A 19 -42.27 -14.57 4.16
C GLN A 19 -41.06 -14.78 5.06
N VAL A 20 -39.97 -14.04 4.85
CA VAL A 20 -38.81 -14.10 5.76
C VAL A 20 -39.22 -13.71 7.18
N ALA A 21 -40.03 -12.66 7.36
CA ALA A 21 -40.51 -12.27 8.67
C ALA A 21 -41.33 -13.39 9.33
N LEU A 22 -42.23 -14.04 8.57
CA LEU A 22 -43.03 -15.17 9.05
C LEU A 22 -42.17 -16.39 9.43
N ASP A 23 -41.20 -16.77 8.60
CA ASP A 23 -40.35 -17.93 8.84
C ASP A 23 -39.33 -17.71 9.96
N ARG A 24 -38.89 -16.46 10.19
CA ARG A 24 -38.09 -16.11 11.38
C ARG A 24 -38.92 -16.27 12.66
N LEU A 25 -40.18 -15.84 12.66
CA LEU A 25 -41.09 -16.05 13.80
C LEU A 25 -41.40 -17.53 14.04
N ALA A 26 -41.47 -18.33 12.97
CA ALA A 26 -41.69 -19.77 13.04
C ALA A 26 -40.43 -20.60 13.36
N GLY A 27 -39.24 -19.99 13.29
CA GLY A 27 -37.95 -20.68 13.48
C GLY A 27 -37.53 -21.59 12.32
N THR A 28 -38.12 -21.39 11.13
CA THR A 28 -37.89 -22.18 9.91
C THR A 28 -36.91 -21.51 8.95
N TYR A 29 -36.60 -20.22 9.14
CA TYR A 29 -35.77 -19.42 8.24
C TYR A 29 -34.46 -20.10 7.80
N ASP A 30 -33.63 -20.52 8.78
CA ASP A 30 -32.33 -21.13 8.48
C ASP A 30 -32.46 -22.48 7.77
N ALA A 31 -33.48 -23.27 8.12
CA ALA A 31 -33.73 -24.56 7.50
C ALA A 31 -34.17 -24.40 6.03
N ASN A 32 -35.02 -23.42 5.75
CA ASN A 32 -35.45 -23.11 4.39
C ASN A 32 -34.27 -22.63 3.53
N ARG A 33 -33.44 -21.70 4.04
CA ARG A 33 -32.25 -21.20 3.33
C ARG A 33 -31.20 -22.29 3.09
N ALA A 34 -31.06 -23.22 4.03
CA ALA A 34 -30.14 -24.36 3.88
C ALA A 34 -30.66 -25.40 2.87
N ALA A 35 -31.98 -25.57 2.77
CA ALA A 35 -32.60 -26.45 1.78
C ALA A 35 -32.54 -25.86 0.37
N ASP A 36 -32.75 -24.56 0.24
CA ASP A 36 -32.61 -23.82 -1.02
C ASP A 36 -32.12 -22.40 -0.75
N SER A 37 -30.92 -22.07 -1.22
CA SER A 37 -30.34 -20.74 -1.02
C SER A 37 -31.14 -19.62 -1.71
N ARG A 38 -32.01 -19.96 -2.66
CA ARG A 38 -32.85 -19.03 -3.42
C ARG A 38 -34.31 -19.01 -2.95
N TYR A 39 -34.64 -19.71 -1.86
CA TYR A 39 -36.01 -19.86 -1.37
C TYR A 39 -36.77 -18.53 -1.23
N TYR A 40 -36.07 -17.47 -0.81
CA TYR A 40 -36.63 -16.13 -0.64
C TYR A 40 -36.24 -15.15 -1.74
N LEU A 41 -35.56 -15.57 -2.82
CA LEU A 41 -35.02 -14.68 -3.85
C LEU A 41 -35.87 -14.73 -5.13
N TRP A 42 -35.31 -14.47 -6.31
CA TRP A 42 -36.06 -14.40 -7.58
C TRP A 42 -36.82 -15.70 -7.96
N HIS A 43 -36.41 -16.86 -7.45
CA HIS A 43 -37.11 -18.15 -7.60
C HIS A 43 -38.22 -18.40 -6.58
N SER A 44 -38.51 -17.43 -5.72
CA SER A 44 -39.41 -17.62 -4.60
C SER A 44 -40.84 -17.94 -5.03
N GLU A 45 -41.53 -18.77 -4.23
CA GLU A 45 -42.96 -19.06 -4.37
C GLU A 45 -43.86 -18.04 -3.63
N PHE A 46 -43.30 -16.88 -3.29
CA PHE A 46 -43.96 -15.78 -2.57
C PHE A 46 -43.80 -14.47 -3.34
N GLN A 47 -44.61 -13.47 -3.00
CA GLN A 47 -44.39 -12.12 -3.52
C GLN A 47 -43.04 -11.59 -3.04
N THR A 48 -42.26 -11.06 -3.98
CA THR A 48 -40.93 -10.50 -3.73
C THR A 48 -40.92 -8.99 -4.00
N ILE A 49 -39.96 -8.30 -3.38
CA ILE A 49 -39.71 -6.87 -3.56
C ILE A 49 -38.21 -6.63 -3.76
N PRO A 50 -37.78 -5.58 -4.46
CA PRO A 50 -36.38 -5.19 -4.51
C PRO A 50 -35.74 -5.08 -3.12
N LEU A 51 -34.52 -5.57 -2.98
CA LEU A 51 -33.73 -5.49 -1.74
C LEU A 51 -33.41 -4.03 -1.40
N GLY A 52 -33.31 -3.71 -0.10
CA GLY A 52 -32.83 -2.41 0.39
C GLY A 52 -33.87 -1.30 0.48
N MET A 53 -35.15 -1.56 0.13
CA MET A 53 -36.17 -0.50 0.20
C MET A 53 -36.56 -0.09 1.62
N ASP A 54 -36.40 -0.98 2.62
CA ASP A 54 -36.65 -0.73 4.05
C ASP A 54 -37.98 -0.01 4.37
N GLY A 55 -39.06 -0.34 3.63
CA GLY A 55 -40.37 0.28 3.81
C GLY A 55 -40.55 1.65 3.13
N ASN A 56 -39.53 2.17 2.46
CA ASN A 56 -39.50 3.49 1.84
C ASN A 56 -39.08 3.46 0.35
N PRO A 57 -39.86 2.81 -0.53
CA PRO A 57 -39.52 2.62 -1.94
C PRO A 57 -39.27 3.92 -2.72
N GLU A 58 -39.97 5.02 -2.42
CA GLU A 58 -39.78 6.29 -3.11
C GLU A 58 -38.43 6.94 -2.77
N GLN A 59 -37.99 6.82 -1.51
CA GLN A 59 -36.66 7.28 -1.11
C GLN A 59 -35.58 6.43 -1.77
N PHE A 60 -35.76 5.10 -1.81
CA PHE A 60 -34.82 4.19 -2.45
C PHE A 60 -34.63 4.55 -3.93
N ALA A 61 -35.73 4.74 -4.69
CA ALA A 61 -35.67 5.16 -6.09
C ALA A 61 -34.97 6.52 -6.28
N ALA A 62 -35.25 7.51 -5.43
CA ALA A 62 -34.61 8.81 -5.51
C ALA A 62 -33.10 8.76 -5.20
N ARG A 63 -32.71 8.00 -4.17
CA ARG A 63 -31.29 7.83 -3.80
C ARG A 63 -30.52 6.99 -4.82
N LEU A 64 -31.19 6.06 -5.51
CA LEU A 64 -30.60 5.34 -6.62
C LEU A 64 -30.23 6.27 -7.78
N ARG A 65 -31.14 7.19 -8.16
CA ARG A 65 -30.90 8.19 -9.21
C ARG A 65 -29.77 9.16 -8.83
N GLU A 66 -29.70 9.56 -7.57
CA GLU A 66 -28.65 10.44 -7.05
C GLU A 66 -27.28 9.74 -7.02
N ALA A 67 -27.24 8.47 -6.61
CA ALA A 67 -26.00 7.75 -6.39
C ALA A 67 -25.28 7.28 -7.66
N LEU A 68 -26.02 7.12 -8.77
CA LEU A 68 -25.56 6.48 -10.00
C LEU A 68 -26.04 7.27 -11.25
N PRO A 69 -25.34 8.34 -11.64
CA PRO A 69 -25.82 9.29 -12.65
C PRO A 69 -26.04 8.69 -14.04
N LEU A 70 -25.16 7.78 -14.49
CA LEU A 70 -25.28 7.13 -15.80
C LEU A 70 -26.28 5.97 -15.86
N VAL A 71 -26.68 5.42 -14.70
CA VAL A 71 -27.61 4.29 -14.70
C VAL A 71 -28.99 4.78 -15.11
N ASN A 72 -29.47 4.31 -16.25
CA ASN A 72 -30.74 4.75 -16.83
C ASN A 72 -31.81 3.66 -16.83
N THR A 73 -31.44 2.40 -16.64
CA THR A 73 -32.35 1.25 -16.77
C THR A 73 -32.27 0.31 -15.56
N LEU A 74 -33.42 -0.22 -15.12
CA LEU A 74 -33.51 -1.19 -14.03
C LEU A 74 -34.00 -2.54 -14.56
N ARG A 75 -33.20 -3.59 -14.40
CA ARG A 75 -33.59 -4.97 -14.71
C ARG A 75 -34.18 -5.64 -13.47
N LEU A 76 -35.43 -6.07 -13.60
CA LEU A 76 -36.28 -6.46 -12.48
C LEU A 76 -36.91 -7.85 -12.71
N PRO A 77 -36.57 -8.85 -11.87
CA PRO A 77 -37.16 -10.17 -11.99
C PRO A 77 -38.58 -10.22 -11.41
N PHE A 78 -39.42 -11.03 -12.05
CA PHE A 78 -40.74 -11.42 -11.54
C PHE A 78 -41.04 -12.88 -11.91
N ASN A 79 -42.03 -13.48 -11.27
CA ASN A 79 -42.51 -14.82 -11.62
C ASN A 79 -44.02 -14.94 -11.35
N GLN A 80 -44.59 -16.13 -11.53
CA GLN A 80 -46.03 -16.36 -11.33
C GLN A 80 -46.53 -16.10 -9.90
N TYR A 81 -45.63 -16.08 -8.91
CA TYR A 81 -45.95 -15.84 -7.50
C TYR A 81 -45.76 -14.37 -7.09
N SER A 82 -45.27 -13.51 -8.00
CA SER A 82 -45.18 -12.06 -7.77
C SER A 82 -46.56 -11.40 -7.64
N PHE A 83 -47.61 -12.03 -8.18
CA PHE A 83 -48.97 -11.51 -8.19
C PHE A 83 -49.87 -12.21 -7.16
N ASP A 84 -50.70 -11.44 -6.47
CA ASP A 84 -51.70 -11.98 -5.55
C ASP A 84 -52.96 -12.50 -6.27
N GLU A 85 -53.96 -12.98 -5.52
CA GLU A 85 -55.22 -13.49 -6.09
C GLU A 85 -56.02 -12.44 -6.88
N THR A 86 -55.71 -11.15 -6.72
CA THR A 86 -56.32 -10.04 -7.44
C THR A 86 -55.54 -9.61 -8.68
N GLY A 87 -54.33 -10.16 -8.88
CA GLY A 87 -53.41 -9.77 -9.93
C GLY A 87 -52.53 -8.57 -9.58
N ALA A 88 -52.47 -8.17 -8.30
CA ALA A 88 -51.64 -7.06 -7.84
C ALA A 88 -50.24 -7.54 -7.45
N LEU A 89 -49.23 -6.69 -7.67
CA LEU A 89 -47.89 -6.90 -7.12
C LEU A 89 -47.90 -6.56 -5.63
N HIS A 90 -46.79 -6.82 -4.94
CA HIS A 90 -46.64 -6.38 -3.56
C HIS A 90 -46.70 -4.84 -3.47
N GLU A 91 -47.39 -4.28 -2.48
CA GLU A 91 -47.64 -2.82 -2.35
C GLU A 91 -46.35 -1.98 -2.41
N GLN A 92 -45.27 -2.43 -1.76
CA GLN A 92 -43.98 -1.74 -1.83
C GLN A 92 -43.35 -1.80 -3.23
N TYR A 93 -43.52 -2.91 -3.96
CA TYR A 93 -42.97 -3.05 -5.30
C TYR A 93 -43.73 -2.16 -6.29
N GLU A 94 -45.06 -2.09 -6.19
CA GLU A 94 -45.86 -1.17 -7.02
C GLU A 94 -45.42 0.28 -6.81
N ARG A 95 -45.33 0.72 -5.55
CA ARG A 95 -44.85 2.07 -5.20
C ARG A 95 -43.46 2.35 -5.74
N PHE A 96 -42.56 1.37 -5.67
CA PHE A 96 -41.21 1.49 -6.24
C PHE A 96 -41.23 1.67 -7.76
N LEU A 97 -42.01 0.86 -8.48
CA LEU A 97 -42.10 0.96 -9.94
C LEU A 97 -42.60 2.33 -10.39
N HIS A 98 -43.63 2.87 -9.75
CA HIS A 98 -44.11 4.23 -10.02
C HIS A 98 -43.04 5.29 -9.70
N ALA A 99 -42.35 5.16 -8.56
CA ALA A 99 -41.29 6.08 -8.17
C ALA A 99 -40.09 6.03 -9.12
N ALA A 100 -39.68 4.84 -9.55
CA ALA A 100 -38.59 4.66 -10.50
C ALA A 100 -38.93 5.27 -11.86
N ALA A 101 -40.15 5.07 -12.36
CA ALA A 101 -40.64 5.72 -13.57
C ALA A 101 -40.67 7.26 -13.42
N GLU A 102 -41.08 7.79 -12.27
CA GLU A 102 -41.05 9.23 -11.97
C GLU A 102 -39.61 9.80 -11.93
N GLN A 103 -38.64 9.01 -11.46
CA GLN A 103 -37.21 9.34 -11.54
C GLN A 103 -36.60 9.14 -12.94
N GLY A 104 -37.41 8.78 -13.93
CA GLY A 104 -37.01 8.63 -15.33
C GLY A 104 -36.23 7.35 -15.64
N PHE A 105 -36.26 6.34 -14.78
CA PHE A 105 -35.69 5.04 -15.11
C PHE A 105 -36.51 4.32 -16.17
N GLN A 106 -35.84 3.71 -17.12
CA GLN A 106 -36.41 2.64 -17.93
C GLN A 106 -36.43 1.33 -17.15
N VAL A 107 -37.32 0.41 -17.55
CA VAL A 107 -37.46 -0.89 -16.89
C VAL A 107 -37.32 -2.04 -17.90
N ILE A 108 -36.55 -3.05 -17.52
CA ILE A 108 -36.55 -4.37 -18.15
C ILE A 108 -37.18 -5.37 -17.18
N PHE A 109 -38.32 -5.94 -17.54
CA PHE A 109 -38.90 -7.04 -16.78
C PHE A 109 -38.39 -8.38 -17.30
N VAL A 110 -37.99 -9.27 -16.39
CA VAL A 110 -37.56 -10.64 -16.72
C VAL A 110 -38.37 -11.68 -15.96
N TYR A 111 -38.91 -12.67 -16.68
CA TYR A 111 -39.51 -13.83 -16.01
C TYR A 111 -38.43 -14.72 -15.42
N ALA A 112 -38.46 -14.93 -14.11
CA ALA A 112 -37.44 -15.66 -13.36
C ALA A 112 -38.04 -16.84 -12.59
N GLY A 113 -38.97 -17.60 -13.19
CA GLY A 113 -39.55 -18.79 -12.57
C GLY A 113 -38.55 -19.96 -12.47
N GLY A 114 -38.33 -20.47 -11.26
CA GLY A 114 -37.24 -21.42 -10.96
C GLY A 114 -37.25 -22.72 -11.76
N ASP A 115 -38.42 -23.26 -12.11
CA ASP A 115 -38.51 -24.50 -12.88
C ASP A 115 -38.02 -24.37 -14.33
N ALA A 116 -38.14 -23.17 -14.93
CA ALA A 116 -37.60 -22.90 -16.27
C ALA A 116 -36.07 -23.05 -16.31
N GLN A 117 -35.40 -22.78 -15.18
CA GLN A 117 -33.95 -22.95 -15.02
C GLN A 117 -33.57 -24.33 -14.46
N ARG A 118 -34.30 -24.83 -13.46
CA ARG A 118 -33.80 -25.89 -12.56
C ARG A 118 -34.47 -27.25 -12.71
N TYR A 119 -35.60 -27.37 -13.38
CA TYR A 119 -36.32 -28.63 -13.40
C TYR A 119 -35.44 -29.77 -13.95
N GLY A 120 -35.24 -30.81 -13.14
CA GLY A 120 -34.34 -31.93 -13.45
C GLY A 120 -32.86 -31.73 -13.12
N ALA A 121 -32.45 -30.60 -12.53
CA ALA A 121 -31.06 -30.34 -12.14
C ALA A 121 -30.52 -31.35 -11.09
N GLU A 122 -31.39 -31.89 -10.24
CA GLU A 122 -31.04 -32.91 -9.23
C GLU A 122 -30.99 -34.34 -9.81
N GLY A 123 -31.29 -34.51 -11.10
CA GLY A 123 -31.41 -35.81 -11.77
C GLY A 123 -32.71 -36.54 -11.46
N GLY A 124 -32.82 -37.79 -11.92
CA GLY A 124 -34.00 -38.63 -11.69
C GLY A 124 -35.19 -38.37 -12.61
N VAL A 125 -35.06 -37.46 -13.58
CA VAL A 125 -35.98 -37.25 -14.69
C VAL A 125 -35.29 -37.56 -16.01
N ASP A 126 -36.04 -38.07 -16.99
CA ASP A 126 -35.57 -38.27 -18.36
C ASP A 126 -35.99 -37.14 -19.31
N ALA A 127 -35.51 -37.19 -20.56
CA ALA A 127 -35.83 -36.19 -21.57
C ALA A 127 -37.35 -36.11 -21.85
N ASP A 128 -38.07 -37.22 -21.88
CA ASP A 128 -39.52 -37.18 -22.14
C ASP A 128 -40.27 -36.47 -21.00
N GLN A 129 -39.87 -36.70 -19.75
CA GLN A 129 -40.44 -36.01 -18.59
C GLN A 129 -40.12 -34.51 -18.59
N ILE A 130 -38.90 -34.10 -18.96
CA ILE A 130 -38.55 -32.68 -19.11
C ILE A 130 -39.39 -32.05 -20.22
N HIS A 131 -39.51 -32.72 -21.36
CA HIS A 131 -40.32 -32.23 -22.47
C HIS A 131 -41.79 -32.08 -22.08
N GLU A 132 -42.35 -33.05 -21.33
CA GLU A 132 -43.73 -32.99 -20.82
C GLU A 132 -43.92 -31.81 -19.86
N ALA A 133 -42.99 -31.60 -18.91
CA ALA A 133 -43.04 -30.48 -17.97
C ALA A 133 -42.94 -29.12 -18.67
N LEU A 134 -42.01 -28.98 -19.63
CA LEU A 134 -41.86 -27.78 -20.46
C LEU A 134 -43.08 -27.53 -21.36
N SER A 135 -43.74 -28.57 -21.85
CA SER A 135 -44.97 -28.44 -22.64
C SER A 135 -46.22 -28.24 -21.78
N GLY A 136 -46.09 -28.36 -20.46
CA GLY A 136 -47.18 -28.30 -19.49
C GLY A 136 -46.97 -27.17 -18.49
N ASP A 137 -46.84 -27.54 -17.21
CA ASP A 137 -46.91 -26.60 -16.09
C ASP A 137 -45.84 -25.50 -16.15
N ILE A 138 -44.63 -25.79 -16.64
CA ILE A 138 -43.55 -24.78 -16.69
C ILE A 138 -43.89 -23.66 -17.69
N TYR A 139 -44.33 -24.03 -18.91
CA TYR A 139 -44.72 -23.03 -19.90
C TYR A 139 -46.05 -22.35 -19.56
N ALA A 140 -47.02 -23.08 -19.00
CA ALA A 140 -48.25 -22.48 -18.50
C ALA A 140 -47.97 -21.45 -17.39
N GLY A 141 -46.96 -21.69 -16.54
CA GLY A 141 -46.47 -20.73 -15.56
C GLY A 141 -45.87 -19.48 -16.20
N MET A 142 -45.00 -19.64 -17.20
CA MET A 142 -44.43 -18.53 -17.99
C MET A 142 -45.51 -17.68 -18.66
N GLU A 143 -46.40 -18.32 -19.41
CA GLU A 143 -47.49 -17.66 -20.14
C GLU A 143 -48.45 -16.95 -19.18
N GLY A 144 -48.81 -17.61 -18.07
CA GLY A 144 -49.69 -17.03 -17.05
C GLY A 144 -49.07 -15.83 -16.33
N ALA A 145 -47.78 -15.90 -15.99
CA ALA A 145 -47.06 -14.81 -15.35
C ALA A 145 -46.94 -13.58 -16.27
N TRP A 146 -46.58 -13.79 -17.55
CA TRP A 146 -46.56 -12.71 -18.53
C TRP A 146 -47.95 -12.12 -18.77
N GLY A 147 -49.00 -12.96 -18.83
CA GLY A 147 -50.38 -12.49 -18.90
C GLY A 147 -50.74 -11.58 -17.72
N ALA A 148 -50.40 -11.97 -16.49
CA ALA A 148 -50.62 -11.17 -15.29
C ALA A 148 -49.82 -9.86 -15.30
N MET A 149 -48.55 -9.90 -15.71
CA MET A 149 -47.72 -8.70 -15.85
C MET A 149 -48.31 -7.71 -16.86
N MET A 150 -48.73 -8.20 -18.04
CA MET A 150 -49.34 -7.34 -19.05
C MET A 150 -50.69 -6.77 -18.59
N ASP A 151 -51.51 -7.55 -17.87
CA ASP A 151 -52.74 -7.04 -17.25
C ASP A 151 -52.46 -5.97 -16.19
N TRP A 152 -51.38 -6.12 -15.43
CA TRP A 152 -50.95 -5.13 -14.45
C TRP A 152 -50.42 -3.85 -15.12
N LEU A 153 -49.61 -3.96 -16.17
CA LEU A 153 -49.09 -2.81 -16.92
C LEU A 153 -50.21 -2.02 -17.63
N ASP A 154 -51.20 -2.70 -18.20
CA ASP A 154 -52.39 -2.05 -18.78
C ASP A 154 -53.14 -1.20 -17.74
N ALA A 155 -53.08 -1.57 -16.46
CA ALA A 155 -53.68 -0.83 -15.36
C ALA A 155 -52.79 0.31 -14.83
N ASN A 156 -51.49 0.30 -15.15
CA ASN A 156 -50.46 1.22 -14.65
C ASN A 156 -49.67 1.85 -15.82
N PRO A 157 -50.31 2.71 -16.63
CA PRO A 157 -49.76 3.19 -17.89
C PRO A 157 -48.48 4.02 -17.74
N ASP A 158 -48.28 4.69 -16.60
CA ASP A 158 -47.05 5.43 -16.33
C ASP A 158 -45.83 4.52 -16.15
N VAL A 159 -46.02 3.33 -15.58
CA VAL A 159 -44.97 2.30 -15.52
C VAL A 159 -44.84 1.62 -16.88
N ALA A 160 -45.95 1.34 -17.57
CA ALA A 160 -45.92 0.75 -18.91
C ALA A 160 -45.11 1.60 -19.91
N ASP A 161 -45.27 2.92 -19.87
CA ASP A 161 -44.52 3.88 -20.70
C ASP A 161 -43.00 3.86 -20.41
N ALA A 162 -42.60 3.39 -19.22
CA ALA A 162 -41.19 3.27 -18.82
C ALA A 162 -40.56 1.90 -19.18
N VAL A 163 -41.35 0.91 -19.62
CA VAL A 163 -40.82 -0.40 -19.99
C VAL A 163 -40.07 -0.31 -21.31
N TRP A 164 -38.75 -0.44 -21.26
CA TRP A 164 -37.92 -0.51 -22.47
C TRP A 164 -37.91 -1.93 -23.06
N GLY A 165 -37.90 -2.96 -22.22
CA GLY A 165 -37.76 -4.33 -22.67
C GLY A 165 -38.45 -5.38 -21.81
N CYS A 166 -38.81 -6.49 -22.44
CA CYS A 166 -39.39 -7.68 -21.81
C CYS A 166 -38.51 -8.89 -22.13
N GLU A 167 -37.74 -9.36 -21.15
CA GLU A 167 -36.89 -10.53 -21.26
C GLU A 167 -37.66 -11.80 -20.93
N LEU A 168 -37.93 -12.59 -21.98
CA LEU A 168 -38.96 -13.64 -21.95
C LEU A 168 -38.76 -14.66 -20.83
N VAL A 169 -37.50 -15.01 -20.52
CA VAL A 169 -37.15 -15.95 -19.45
C VAL A 169 -35.67 -15.82 -19.06
N ASN A 170 -35.41 -15.76 -17.76
CA ASN A 170 -34.09 -15.80 -17.16
C ASN A 170 -33.53 -17.23 -17.20
N GLU A 171 -32.34 -17.42 -17.77
CA GLU A 171 -31.58 -18.69 -17.76
C GLU A 171 -32.42 -19.98 -17.93
N PRO A 172 -33.17 -20.18 -19.03
CA PRO A 172 -34.01 -21.34 -19.33
C PRO A 172 -33.24 -22.67 -19.53
N ALA A 173 -32.35 -23.03 -18.61
CA ALA A 173 -31.45 -24.18 -18.69
C ALA A 173 -32.18 -25.53 -18.68
N THR A 174 -33.46 -25.59 -18.29
CA THR A 174 -34.26 -26.82 -18.38
C THR A 174 -34.41 -27.31 -19.83
N TYR A 175 -34.52 -26.41 -20.81
CA TYR A 175 -34.58 -26.80 -22.23
C TYR A 175 -33.30 -27.48 -22.68
N ALA A 176 -32.15 -26.85 -22.40
CA ALA A 176 -30.85 -27.39 -22.78
C ALA A 176 -30.53 -28.70 -22.05
N ARG A 177 -30.92 -28.82 -20.78
CA ARG A 177 -30.81 -30.07 -20.00
C ARG A 177 -31.63 -31.20 -20.63
N GLY A 178 -32.83 -30.89 -21.11
CA GLY A 178 -33.66 -31.82 -21.88
C GLY A 178 -32.94 -32.27 -23.15
N ALA A 179 -32.38 -31.33 -23.92
CA ALA A 179 -31.63 -31.62 -25.14
C ALA A 179 -30.42 -32.52 -24.88
N ASP A 180 -29.68 -32.28 -23.79
CA ASP A 180 -28.53 -33.10 -23.38
C ASP A 180 -28.91 -34.54 -23.07
N LEU A 181 -30.00 -34.74 -22.34
CA LEU A 181 -30.48 -36.07 -21.96
C LEU A 181 -31.04 -36.85 -23.16
N ASP A 182 -31.56 -36.15 -24.16
CA ASP A 182 -32.11 -36.74 -25.38
C ASP A 182 -31.02 -37.08 -26.42
N GLY A 183 -29.86 -36.44 -26.29
CA GLY A 183 -28.69 -36.63 -27.14
C GLY A 183 -28.84 -36.01 -28.53
N ALA A 184 -27.75 -36.04 -29.31
CA ALA A 184 -27.62 -35.31 -30.59
C ALA A 184 -28.69 -35.63 -31.65
N ALA A 185 -29.35 -36.78 -31.59
CA ALA A 185 -30.42 -37.15 -32.53
C ALA A 185 -31.83 -36.70 -32.10
N GLY A 186 -32.00 -36.35 -30.82
CA GLY A 186 -33.27 -35.92 -30.23
C GLY A 186 -33.30 -34.46 -29.79
N GLY A 187 -32.14 -33.86 -29.49
CA GLY A 187 -32.01 -32.50 -28.97
C GLY A 187 -32.69 -31.40 -29.81
N ASP A 188 -32.82 -31.60 -31.12
CA ASP A 188 -33.56 -30.69 -32.01
C ASP A 188 -35.01 -30.45 -31.55
N ARG A 189 -35.67 -31.42 -30.89
CA ARG A 189 -37.04 -31.23 -30.40
C ARG A 189 -37.13 -30.19 -29.27
N PHE A 190 -36.10 -30.10 -28.43
CA PHE A 190 -36.05 -29.12 -27.35
C PHE A 190 -35.70 -27.73 -27.86
N LEU A 191 -34.83 -27.67 -28.85
CA LEU A 191 -34.53 -26.43 -29.54
C LEU A 191 -35.77 -25.89 -30.28
N GLU A 192 -36.49 -26.78 -30.97
CA GLU A 192 -37.78 -26.43 -31.59
C GLU A 192 -38.80 -25.99 -30.54
N LEU A 193 -38.92 -26.71 -29.42
CA LEU A 193 -39.82 -26.36 -28.33
C LEU A 193 -39.49 -24.97 -27.76
N TYR A 194 -38.21 -24.71 -27.45
CA TYR A 194 -37.73 -23.42 -26.97
C TYR A 194 -38.10 -22.30 -27.95
N ALA A 195 -37.70 -22.39 -29.21
CA ALA A 195 -37.93 -21.32 -30.19
C ALA A 195 -39.43 -21.04 -30.41
N ARG A 196 -40.26 -22.09 -30.45
CA ARG A 196 -41.71 -21.93 -30.60
C ARG A 196 -42.35 -21.28 -29.37
N GLN A 197 -41.91 -21.64 -28.18
CA GLN A 197 -42.44 -21.10 -26.93
C GLN A 197 -41.98 -19.65 -26.71
N MET A 198 -40.71 -19.32 -27.03
CA MET A 198 -40.23 -17.94 -27.00
C MET A 198 -41.00 -17.06 -28.00
N ALA A 199 -41.23 -17.55 -29.23
CA ALA A 199 -42.05 -16.82 -30.20
C ALA A 199 -43.50 -16.61 -29.71
N ALA A 200 -44.10 -17.61 -29.05
CA ALA A 200 -45.46 -17.49 -28.54
C ALA A 200 -45.56 -16.53 -27.34
N LEU A 201 -44.55 -16.49 -26.46
CA LEU A 201 -44.48 -15.48 -25.40
C LEU A 201 -44.26 -14.07 -25.97
N ALA A 202 -43.39 -13.95 -26.99
CA ALA A 202 -43.19 -12.69 -27.71
C ALA A 202 -44.51 -12.18 -28.31
N ASP A 203 -45.23 -13.03 -29.06
CA ASP A 203 -46.55 -12.68 -29.63
C ASP A 203 -47.56 -12.20 -28.57
N LEU A 204 -47.53 -12.79 -27.37
CA LEU A 204 -48.43 -12.42 -26.26
C LEU A 204 -48.10 -11.02 -25.70
N ILE A 205 -46.82 -10.67 -25.62
CA ILE A 205 -46.32 -9.41 -25.07
C ILE A 205 -46.44 -8.30 -26.11
N ASP A 206 -45.87 -8.52 -27.29
CA ASP A 206 -45.82 -7.57 -28.42
C ASP A 206 -47.22 -7.11 -28.88
N ALA A 207 -48.24 -7.94 -28.70
CA ALA A 207 -49.63 -7.55 -28.96
C ALA A 207 -50.17 -6.42 -28.05
N ARG A 208 -49.45 -6.06 -26.97
CA ARG A 208 -49.91 -5.16 -25.90
C ARG A 208 -48.94 -4.02 -25.56
N THR A 209 -47.69 -4.08 -26.00
CA THR A 209 -46.67 -3.07 -25.71
C THR A 209 -45.74 -2.87 -26.91
N ASP A 210 -45.15 -1.68 -27.02
CA ASP A 210 -44.10 -1.35 -28.01
C ASP A 210 -42.68 -1.61 -27.45
N ALA A 211 -42.57 -2.27 -26.29
CA ALA A 211 -41.29 -2.61 -25.66
C ALA A 211 -40.49 -3.65 -26.47
N ARG A 212 -39.17 -3.60 -26.35
CA ARG A 212 -38.27 -4.59 -26.98
C ARG A 212 -38.50 -5.98 -26.41
N ILE A 213 -38.38 -6.99 -27.25
CA ILE A 213 -38.49 -8.40 -26.86
C ILE A 213 -37.10 -9.00 -26.73
N LEU A 214 -36.70 -9.25 -25.50
CA LEU A 214 -35.39 -9.79 -25.18
C LEU A 214 -35.46 -11.32 -25.14
N VAL A 215 -34.72 -11.98 -26.03
CA VAL A 215 -34.67 -13.43 -26.12
C VAL A 215 -33.25 -13.91 -25.91
N GLY A 216 -33.03 -14.71 -24.87
CA GLY A 216 -31.71 -15.21 -24.53
C GLY A 216 -31.74 -16.48 -23.70
N GLY A 217 -30.58 -16.88 -23.18
CA GLY A 217 -30.53 -17.83 -22.07
C GLY A 217 -30.38 -19.33 -22.39
N TRP A 218 -30.14 -19.73 -23.65
CA TRP A 218 -29.85 -21.14 -23.97
C TRP A 218 -28.59 -21.63 -23.23
N ARG A 219 -28.69 -22.72 -22.45
CA ARG A 219 -27.65 -23.22 -21.51
C ARG A 219 -27.18 -22.19 -20.48
N TYR A 220 -28.10 -21.62 -19.72
CA TYR A 220 -27.86 -20.52 -18.76
C TYR A 220 -27.60 -19.20 -19.46
N SER A 221 -26.76 -19.13 -20.51
CA SER A 221 -26.86 -18.06 -21.48
C SER A 221 -26.13 -18.25 -22.82
N ALA A 222 -26.64 -17.53 -23.83
CA ALA A 222 -25.94 -17.06 -25.03
C ALA A 222 -25.12 -18.08 -25.86
N ARG A 223 -25.46 -19.36 -25.81
CA ARG A 223 -24.91 -20.36 -26.74
C ARG A 223 -25.57 -20.26 -28.12
N PHE A 224 -25.41 -19.11 -28.76
CA PHE A 224 -25.97 -18.76 -30.06
C PHE A 224 -25.43 -19.68 -31.17
N ASP A 225 -24.22 -20.20 -31.01
CA ASP A 225 -23.65 -21.26 -31.86
C ASP A 225 -24.56 -22.49 -31.94
N GLU A 226 -25.14 -22.92 -30.81
CA GLU A 226 -26.04 -24.06 -30.77
C GLU A 226 -27.42 -23.71 -31.34
N LEU A 227 -27.91 -22.49 -31.10
CA LEU A 227 -29.16 -22.00 -31.69
C LEU A 227 -29.07 -21.87 -33.21
N GLU A 228 -27.90 -21.50 -33.74
CA GLU A 228 -27.61 -21.43 -35.18
C GLU A 228 -27.54 -22.84 -35.81
N ALA A 229 -26.89 -23.78 -35.13
CA ALA A 229 -26.61 -25.10 -35.67
C ALA A 229 -27.84 -26.03 -35.75
N GLY A 230 -28.81 -25.87 -34.85
CA GLY A 230 -29.94 -26.79 -34.77
C GLY A 230 -31.00 -26.58 -35.86
N ASN A 231 -31.84 -27.60 -36.07
CA ASN A 231 -32.69 -27.69 -37.26
C ASN A 231 -34.20 -27.73 -36.94
N LEU A 232 -34.89 -26.63 -37.18
CA LEU A 232 -36.35 -26.47 -37.02
C LEU A 232 -37.06 -26.62 -38.38
N GLY A 233 -36.96 -27.80 -38.97
CA GLY A 233 -37.61 -28.09 -40.25
C GLY A 233 -37.02 -27.31 -41.44
N GLY A 234 -35.73 -27.00 -41.39
CA GLY A 234 -34.98 -26.33 -42.45
C GLY A 234 -34.54 -24.89 -42.13
N LEU A 235 -34.85 -24.38 -40.94
CA LEU A 235 -34.37 -23.10 -40.39
C LEU A 235 -33.58 -23.36 -39.10
N SER A 236 -32.66 -22.45 -38.77
CA SER A 236 -32.07 -22.38 -37.43
C SER A 236 -33.08 -21.82 -36.41
N ALA A 237 -32.81 -21.98 -35.10
CA ALA A 237 -33.65 -21.35 -34.08
C ALA A 237 -33.56 -19.81 -34.15
N ILE A 238 -32.36 -19.30 -34.44
CA ILE A 238 -32.11 -17.87 -34.67
C ILE A 238 -32.98 -17.34 -35.82
N ASP A 239 -32.92 -17.98 -37.00
CA ASP A 239 -33.69 -17.51 -38.16
C ASP A 239 -35.20 -17.66 -37.96
N TYR A 240 -35.63 -18.69 -37.23
CA TYR A 240 -37.03 -18.84 -36.84
C TYR A 240 -37.50 -17.67 -35.96
N LEU A 241 -36.75 -17.35 -34.89
CA LEU A 241 -37.11 -16.28 -33.95
C LEU A 241 -37.07 -14.90 -34.62
N ARG A 242 -36.05 -14.61 -35.43
CA ARG A 242 -36.00 -13.39 -36.28
C ARG A 242 -37.26 -13.24 -37.11
N ALA A 243 -37.73 -14.33 -37.73
CA ALA A 243 -38.90 -14.29 -38.60
C ALA A 243 -40.23 -14.17 -37.84
N GLN A 244 -40.29 -14.57 -36.56
CA GLN A 244 -41.50 -14.44 -35.75
C GLN A 244 -41.58 -13.07 -35.06
N ILE A 245 -40.48 -12.59 -34.49
CA ILE A 245 -40.46 -11.39 -33.64
C ILE A 245 -40.20 -10.12 -34.47
N GLY A 246 -39.33 -10.18 -35.47
CA GLY A 246 -39.04 -9.02 -36.32
C GLY A 246 -38.13 -7.99 -35.66
N ASP A 247 -38.41 -6.71 -35.89
CA ASP A 247 -37.52 -5.58 -35.58
C ASP A 247 -37.44 -5.24 -34.07
N ASP A 248 -38.28 -5.87 -33.24
CA ASP A 248 -38.30 -5.71 -31.78
C ASP A 248 -37.44 -6.72 -31.04
N LEU A 249 -36.86 -7.68 -31.76
CA LEU A 249 -35.96 -8.68 -31.21
C LEU A 249 -34.64 -8.07 -30.74
N VAL A 250 -34.31 -8.28 -29.47
CA VAL A 250 -32.98 -8.07 -28.90
C VAL A 250 -32.50 -9.41 -28.32
N TRP A 251 -31.28 -9.83 -28.62
CA TRP A 251 -30.71 -11.03 -28.01
C TRP A 251 -30.19 -10.70 -26.60
N SER A 252 -30.64 -11.43 -25.58
CA SER A 252 -30.12 -11.28 -24.21
C SER A 252 -29.04 -12.30 -23.88
N SER A 253 -28.05 -11.89 -23.08
CA SER A 253 -26.89 -12.70 -22.69
C SER A 253 -26.46 -12.46 -21.25
N HIS A 254 -26.10 -13.51 -20.52
CA HIS A 254 -25.34 -13.42 -19.28
C HIS A 254 -23.91 -13.77 -19.61
N LEU A 255 -22.98 -12.89 -19.27
CA LEU A 255 -21.58 -13.05 -19.56
C LEU A 255 -20.77 -12.55 -18.38
N TYR A 256 -20.31 -13.49 -17.55
CA TYR A 256 -19.44 -13.23 -16.42
C TYR A 256 -17.97 -13.55 -16.76
N PRO A 257 -17.02 -12.94 -16.06
CA PRO A 257 -15.61 -13.31 -16.19
C PRO A 257 -15.41 -14.82 -16.05
N GLY A 258 -14.67 -15.41 -16.99
CA GLY A 258 -14.39 -16.84 -17.04
C GLY A 258 -15.47 -17.73 -17.69
N TRP A 259 -16.69 -17.22 -17.91
CA TRP A 259 -17.78 -17.97 -18.53
C TRP A 259 -17.59 -18.14 -20.04
N ALA A 260 -18.31 -19.07 -20.65
CA ALA A 260 -18.26 -19.35 -22.09
C ALA A 260 -16.83 -19.63 -22.65
N GLY A 261 -15.89 -20.02 -21.80
CA GLY A 261 -14.49 -20.30 -22.19
C GLY A 261 -13.56 -19.08 -22.17
N THR A 262 -14.04 -17.91 -21.75
CA THR A 262 -13.22 -16.68 -21.65
C THR A 262 -12.07 -16.79 -20.66
N GLY A 263 -12.18 -17.68 -19.66
CA GLY A 263 -11.10 -17.92 -18.69
C GLY A 263 -9.87 -18.63 -19.25
N ALA A 264 -9.85 -18.94 -20.55
CA ALA A 264 -8.66 -19.40 -21.25
C ALA A 264 -7.84 -18.27 -21.90
N ALA A 265 -8.34 -17.03 -21.87
CA ALA A 265 -7.60 -15.87 -22.34
C ALA A 265 -6.45 -15.55 -21.38
N GLU A 266 -5.29 -15.22 -21.95
CA GLU A 266 -4.09 -14.77 -21.21
C GLU A 266 -3.83 -13.28 -21.46
N THR A 267 -4.55 -12.64 -22.39
CA THR A 267 -4.47 -11.21 -22.74
C THR A 267 -5.85 -10.66 -23.09
N SER A 268 -6.02 -9.33 -23.05
CA SER A 268 -7.24 -8.63 -23.51
C SER A 268 -7.57 -8.94 -24.97
N ASP A 269 -6.59 -8.84 -25.89
CA ASP A 269 -6.76 -9.22 -27.31
C ASP A 269 -7.31 -10.65 -27.50
N ALA A 270 -6.81 -11.60 -26.71
CA ALA A 270 -7.26 -12.98 -26.78
C ALA A 270 -8.70 -13.11 -26.27
N LEU A 271 -9.06 -12.34 -25.24
CA LEU A 271 -10.41 -12.27 -24.71
C LEU A 271 -11.38 -11.67 -25.74
N ASP A 272 -11.05 -10.54 -26.35
CA ASP A 272 -11.87 -9.88 -27.37
C ASP A 272 -12.13 -10.79 -28.57
N ALA A 273 -11.12 -11.55 -29.00
CA ALA A 273 -11.28 -12.56 -30.06
C ALA A 273 -12.26 -13.68 -29.67
N LEU A 274 -12.27 -14.11 -28.40
CA LEU A 274 -13.23 -15.08 -27.88
C LEU A 274 -14.64 -14.50 -27.83
N LEU A 275 -14.79 -13.25 -27.38
CA LEU A 275 -16.07 -12.53 -27.37
C LEU A 275 -16.63 -12.39 -28.78
N ALA A 276 -15.82 -11.95 -29.75
CA ALA A 276 -16.20 -11.84 -31.15
C ALA A 276 -16.69 -13.18 -31.72
N ALA A 277 -16.01 -14.28 -31.40
CA ALA A 277 -16.41 -15.62 -31.83
C ALA A 277 -17.74 -16.06 -31.20
N HIS A 278 -17.98 -15.70 -29.93
CA HIS A 278 -19.18 -16.07 -29.20
C HIS A 278 -20.46 -15.44 -29.79
N TYR A 279 -20.38 -14.17 -30.19
CA TYR A 279 -21.52 -13.43 -30.74
C TYR A 279 -21.64 -13.48 -32.28
N ALA A 280 -20.71 -14.14 -32.97
CA ALA A 280 -20.66 -14.16 -34.44
C ALA A 280 -21.96 -14.63 -35.12
N ALA A 281 -22.69 -15.58 -34.52
CA ALA A 281 -23.95 -16.12 -35.05
C ALA A 281 -25.07 -15.08 -35.15
N LEU A 282 -24.99 -14.01 -34.34
CA LEU A 282 -26.00 -12.94 -34.30
C LEU A 282 -25.81 -11.90 -35.40
N GLY A 283 -24.60 -11.79 -35.96
CA GLY A 283 -24.30 -10.89 -37.06
C GLY A 283 -24.53 -9.42 -36.71
N ALA A 284 -25.62 -8.83 -37.19
CA ALA A 284 -25.94 -7.41 -37.01
C ALA A 284 -27.17 -7.19 -36.12
N ASP A 285 -27.69 -8.24 -35.49
CA ASP A 285 -28.82 -8.12 -34.57
C ASP A 285 -28.43 -7.32 -33.32
N ASP A 286 -29.42 -6.74 -32.66
CA ASP A 286 -29.24 -6.09 -31.37
C ASP A 286 -28.99 -7.14 -30.28
N VAL A 287 -28.04 -6.84 -29.39
CA VAL A 287 -27.59 -7.71 -28.30
C VAL A 287 -27.45 -6.89 -27.03
N LEU A 288 -28.08 -7.31 -25.95
CA LEU A 288 -27.89 -6.74 -24.62
C LEU A 288 -27.30 -7.81 -23.70
N ILE A 289 -26.21 -7.50 -23.02
CA ILE A 289 -25.74 -8.34 -21.91
C ILE A 289 -26.59 -8.00 -20.69
N THR A 290 -27.51 -8.88 -20.33
CA THR A 290 -28.49 -8.71 -19.25
C THR A 290 -27.93 -9.06 -17.87
N GLU A 291 -26.76 -9.69 -17.80
CA GLU A 291 -25.96 -9.81 -16.56
C GLU A 291 -24.45 -9.92 -16.84
N THR A 292 -23.66 -9.06 -16.22
CA THR A 292 -22.18 -9.13 -16.13
C THR A 292 -21.68 -8.46 -14.85
N ASN A 293 -20.40 -8.61 -14.51
CA ASN A 293 -19.73 -7.85 -13.45
C ASN A 293 -18.21 -7.96 -13.51
N ALA A 294 -17.54 -7.09 -12.76
CA ALA A 294 -16.19 -7.27 -12.26
C ALA A 294 -16.23 -7.15 -10.73
N ASN A 295 -15.69 -8.15 -10.02
CA ASN A 295 -15.56 -8.09 -8.57
C ASN A 295 -14.47 -7.09 -8.18
N GLY A 296 -14.78 -6.09 -7.36
CA GLY A 296 -13.88 -4.98 -7.08
C GLY A 296 -12.57 -5.40 -6.42
N ALA A 297 -12.60 -6.43 -5.57
CA ALA A 297 -11.41 -6.97 -4.92
C ALA A 297 -10.45 -7.71 -5.88
N LEU A 298 -10.88 -7.96 -7.12
CA LEU A 298 -10.12 -8.68 -8.14
C LEU A 298 -9.87 -7.85 -9.41
N ALA A 299 -10.71 -6.84 -9.69
CA ALA A 299 -10.72 -6.12 -10.97
C ALA A 299 -9.39 -5.39 -11.25
N ASP A 300 -8.80 -4.80 -10.20
CA ASP A 300 -7.55 -4.05 -10.29
C ASP A 300 -6.46 -4.57 -9.36
N ASN A 301 -6.72 -5.67 -8.64
CA ASN A 301 -5.71 -6.30 -7.80
C ASN A 301 -4.58 -6.88 -8.68
N PRO A 302 -3.34 -6.36 -8.58
CA PRO A 302 -2.23 -6.84 -9.39
C PRO A 302 -1.93 -8.34 -9.22
N ALA A 303 -2.21 -8.89 -8.04
CA ALA A 303 -2.02 -10.31 -7.77
C ALA A 303 -2.99 -11.22 -8.56
N GLU A 304 -4.07 -10.66 -9.10
CA GLU A 304 -5.10 -11.35 -9.88
C GLU A 304 -4.99 -11.05 -11.38
N ARG A 305 -3.85 -10.49 -11.85
CA ARG A 305 -3.68 -10.01 -13.23
C ARG A 305 -3.88 -11.07 -14.34
N ASP A 306 -3.47 -12.30 -14.07
CA ASP A 306 -3.70 -13.47 -14.94
C ASP A 306 -5.15 -14.01 -14.81
N GLY A 307 -5.92 -13.46 -13.89
CA GLY A 307 -7.28 -13.88 -13.56
C GLY A 307 -8.31 -13.35 -14.54
N ALA A 308 -9.35 -14.15 -14.78
CA ALA A 308 -10.39 -13.79 -15.73
C ALA A 308 -11.09 -12.46 -15.41
N THR A 309 -11.28 -12.11 -14.12
CA THR A 309 -11.92 -10.84 -13.74
C THR A 309 -11.07 -9.63 -14.10
N PHE A 310 -9.77 -9.68 -13.84
CA PHE A 310 -8.85 -8.58 -14.13
C PHE A 310 -8.76 -8.31 -15.64
N LEU A 311 -8.60 -9.36 -16.45
CA LEU A 311 -8.59 -9.24 -17.91
C LEU A 311 -9.94 -8.75 -18.45
N PHE A 312 -11.05 -9.26 -17.92
CA PHE A 312 -12.38 -8.90 -18.40
C PHE A 312 -12.75 -7.45 -18.11
N ALA A 313 -12.32 -6.90 -16.96
CA ALA A 313 -12.52 -5.49 -16.62
C ALA A 313 -11.93 -4.53 -17.67
N ARG A 314 -10.82 -4.93 -18.31
CA ARG A 314 -10.13 -4.19 -19.39
C ARG A 314 -10.71 -4.43 -20.79
N SER A 315 -11.67 -5.35 -20.93
CA SER A 315 -12.37 -5.65 -22.20
C SER A 315 -13.81 -5.13 -22.23
N TYR A 316 -14.22 -4.31 -21.25
CA TYR A 316 -15.56 -3.71 -21.28
C TYR A 316 -15.76 -2.72 -22.43
N GLU A 317 -14.71 -2.01 -22.82
CA GLU A 317 -14.72 -1.06 -23.95
C GLU A 317 -15.10 -1.75 -25.26
N TRP A 318 -14.57 -2.96 -25.48
CA TRP A 318 -14.92 -3.78 -26.64
C TRP A 318 -16.44 -3.97 -26.78
N LEU A 319 -17.18 -4.14 -25.68
CA LEU A 319 -18.64 -4.30 -25.74
C LEU A 319 -19.33 -3.03 -26.26
N ALA A 320 -18.97 -1.88 -25.70
CA ALA A 320 -19.50 -0.58 -26.12
C ALA A 320 -19.19 -0.30 -27.59
N GLU A 321 -17.97 -0.61 -28.05
CA GLU A 321 -17.58 -0.47 -29.45
C GLU A 321 -18.37 -1.35 -30.43
N GLN A 322 -18.78 -2.54 -29.99
CA GLN A 322 -19.68 -3.39 -30.76
C GLN A 322 -21.15 -2.93 -30.68
N GLY A 323 -21.44 -1.87 -29.90
CA GLY A 323 -22.76 -1.32 -29.63
C GLY A 323 -23.61 -2.17 -28.68
N ILE A 324 -22.94 -3.04 -27.90
CA ILE A 324 -23.56 -3.97 -26.96
C ILE A 324 -23.64 -3.31 -25.59
N GLY A 325 -24.88 -3.09 -25.10
CA GLY A 325 -25.11 -2.56 -23.76
C GLY A 325 -24.92 -3.61 -22.67
N GLY A 326 -24.75 -3.14 -21.44
CA GLY A 326 -24.46 -3.99 -20.29
C GLY A 326 -25.42 -3.76 -19.13
N THR A 327 -25.75 -4.86 -18.45
CA THR A 327 -26.47 -4.85 -17.18
C THR A 327 -25.57 -5.35 -16.06
N TRP A 328 -25.27 -4.52 -15.07
CA TRP A 328 -24.38 -4.90 -13.98
C TRP A 328 -25.11 -5.71 -12.91
N PHE A 329 -24.52 -6.84 -12.51
CA PHE A 329 -25.05 -7.70 -11.46
C PHE A 329 -24.14 -7.69 -10.22
N PRO A 330 -24.67 -7.43 -9.02
CA PRO A 330 -26.08 -7.24 -8.68
C PRO A 330 -26.50 -5.78 -8.54
N GLY A 331 -25.73 -4.82 -9.07
CA GLY A 331 -26.06 -3.39 -9.04
C GLY A 331 -25.95 -2.73 -7.66
N VAL A 332 -26.77 -3.14 -6.69
CA VAL A 332 -26.91 -2.53 -5.36
C VAL A 332 -27.07 -3.56 -4.22
N GLU A 333 -26.92 -3.09 -2.99
CA GLU A 333 -27.22 -3.77 -1.71
C GLU A 333 -26.38 -4.99 -1.31
N THR A 334 -26.04 -5.88 -2.24
CA THR A 334 -25.45 -7.19 -1.93
C THR A 334 -24.36 -7.58 -2.92
N GLY A 335 -23.58 -8.62 -2.63
CA GLY A 335 -22.55 -9.13 -3.54
C GLY A 335 -21.21 -8.41 -3.40
N GLY A 336 -20.17 -8.94 -4.06
CA GLY A 336 -18.81 -8.40 -4.03
C GLY A 336 -18.52 -7.43 -5.19
N SER A 337 -19.56 -6.94 -5.85
CA SER A 337 -19.46 -6.10 -7.05
C SER A 337 -20.59 -5.09 -7.16
N ASN A 338 -21.38 -4.87 -6.10
CA ASN A 338 -22.40 -3.83 -6.16
C ASN A 338 -21.75 -2.44 -6.14
N PHE A 339 -22.36 -1.52 -6.85
CA PHE A 339 -21.92 -0.14 -6.90
C PHE A 339 -22.13 0.57 -5.56
N VAL A 340 -23.33 0.43 -4.99
CA VAL A 340 -23.72 1.18 -3.80
C VAL A 340 -24.64 0.38 -2.87
N VAL A 341 -24.61 0.70 -1.58
CA VAL A 341 -25.61 0.30 -0.58
C VAL A 341 -26.30 1.55 -0.06
N ILE A 342 -27.62 1.51 0.01
CA ILE A 342 -28.47 2.60 0.51
C ILE A 342 -28.93 2.20 1.92
N ASP A 343 -28.44 2.91 2.93
CA ASP A 343 -28.82 2.68 4.33
C ASP A 343 -30.30 3.08 4.55
N PRO A 344 -30.99 2.55 5.59
CA PRO A 344 -32.42 2.81 5.83
C PRO A 344 -32.80 4.30 6.03
N ASP A 345 -31.82 5.16 6.35
CA ASP A 345 -32.00 6.60 6.48
C ASP A 345 -31.69 7.38 5.19
N GLY A 346 -31.25 6.68 4.14
CA GLY A 346 -30.81 7.20 2.85
C GLY A 346 -29.30 7.40 2.74
N GLY A 347 -28.49 7.08 3.77
CA GLY A 347 -27.03 7.17 3.68
C GLY A 347 -26.46 6.30 2.55
N LEU A 348 -25.46 6.79 1.81
CA LEU A 348 -24.84 6.07 0.70
C LEU A 348 -23.49 5.47 1.14
N ARG A 349 -23.25 4.22 0.75
CA ARG A 349 -21.96 3.53 0.94
C ARG A 349 -21.52 2.86 -0.36
N TYR A 350 -20.38 3.30 -0.88
CA TYR A 350 -19.70 2.70 -2.03
C TYR A 350 -18.70 1.70 -1.49
N LEU A 351 -19.04 0.42 -1.56
CA LEU A 351 -18.25 -0.65 -0.96
C LEU A 351 -17.22 -1.24 -1.92
N HIS A 352 -17.44 -1.07 -3.21
CA HIS A 352 -16.63 -1.64 -4.27
C HIS A 352 -16.34 -0.58 -5.33
N ALA A 353 -15.44 0.34 -5.00
CA ALA A 353 -15.08 1.47 -5.87
C ALA A 353 -14.60 0.98 -7.24
N ASN A 354 -13.75 -0.04 -7.29
CA ASN A 354 -13.25 -0.61 -8.54
C ASN A 354 -14.38 -1.20 -9.40
N SER A 355 -15.38 -1.86 -8.80
CA SER A 355 -16.55 -2.32 -9.55
C SER A 355 -17.35 -1.14 -10.13
N LEU A 356 -17.56 -0.08 -9.34
CA LEU A 356 -18.23 1.14 -9.80
C LEU A 356 -17.47 1.76 -10.97
N ALA A 357 -16.15 1.89 -10.84
CA ALA A 357 -15.26 2.46 -11.85
C ALA A 357 -15.41 1.76 -13.21
N HIS A 358 -15.24 0.44 -13.25
CA HIS A 358 -15.37 -0.35 -14.48
C HIS A 358 -16.80 -0.41 -15.02
N GLY A 359 -17.80 -0.39 -14.14
CA GLY A 359 -19.20 -0.37 -14.54
C GLY A 359 -19.60 0.94 -15.21
N LEU A 360 -19.15 2.08 -14.69
CA LEU A 360 -19.36 3.39 -15.29
C LEU A 360 -18.48 3.62 -16.52
N ASN A 361 -17.30 2.98 -16.61
CA ASN A 361 -16.51 2.94 -17.85
C ASN A 361 -17.36 2.37 -18.99
N LEU A 362 -17.96 1.18 -18.79
CA LEU A 362 -18.84 0.56 -19.77
C LEU A 362 -20.01 1.48 -20.19
N TYR A 363 -20.55 2.27 -19.26
CA TYR A 363 -21.73 3.09 -19.48
C TYR A 363 -21.47 4.44 -20.14
N SER A 364 -20.26 4.96 -20.05
CA SER A 364 -19.91 6.29 -20.57
C SER A 364 -19.57 6.28 -22.07
N LEU A 365 -19.03 5.17 -22.60
CA LEU A 365 -18.41 5.11 -23.94
C LEU A 365 -19.35 5.31 -25.15
N ASP A 366 -20.64 4.97 -25.02
CA ASP A 366 -21.62 5.16 -26.11
C ASP A 366 -22.54 6.37 -25.91
N GLU A 367 -22.43 7.04 -24.76
CA GLU A 367 -23.14 8.30 -24.54
C GLU A 367 -22.47 9.41 -25.35
N ARG A 368 -23.12 9.84 -26.45
CA ARG A 368 -22.68 10.99 -27.25
C ARG A 368 -23.74 12.06 -27.35
N PRO A 369 -24.12 12.68 -26.22
CA PRO A 369 -25.11 13.74 -26.23
C PRO A 369 -24.61 14.90 -27.10
N ALA A 370 -25.40 15.30 -28.09
CA ALA A 370 -25.00 16.30 -29.09
C ALA A 370 -24.67 17.70 -28.50
N GLU A 371 -25.02 17.93 -27.24
CA GLU A 371 -24.68 19.14 -26.48
C GLU A 371 -23.25 19.13 -25.90
N HIS A 372 -22.64 17.94 -25.77
CA HIS A 372 -21.28 17.69 -25.28
C HIS A 372 -20.39 17.16 -26.43
N ALA A 373 -20.52 17.74 -27.63
CA ALA A 373 -19.83 17.26 -28.83
C ALA A 373 -18.53 18.03 -29.15
N GLY A 374 -17.98 18.77 -28.19
CA GLY A 374 -16.72 19.49 -28.38
C GLY A 374 -16.23 20.12 -27.10
N ASP A 375 -14.95 20.50 -27.10
CA ASP A 375 -14.11 20.82 -25.94
C ASP A 375 -14.80 21.57 -24.78
N GLU A 376 -14.78 20.94 -23.61
CA GLU A 376 -15.38 21.39 -22.35
C GLU A 376 -14.38 21.46 -21.19
N VAL A 377 -14.79 22.14 -20.13
CA VAL A 377 -14.10 22.11 -18.84
C VAL A 377 -15.13 21.67 -17.80
N ILE A 378 -14.93 20.46 -17.29
CA ILE A 378 -15.84 19.77 -16.39
C ILE A 378 -15.21 19.73 -15.00
N VAL A 379 -16.00 20.01 -13.99
CA VAL A 379 -15.65 19.80 -12.59
C VAL A 379 -16.57 18.70 -12.10
N THR A 380 -16.03 17.68 -11.43
CA THR A 380 -16.80 16.50 -11.06
C THR A 380 -18.00 16.86 -10.15
N ASP A 381 -19.13 16.21 -10.36
CA ASP A 381 -20.31 16.41 -9.51
C ASP A 381 -20.20 15.52 -8.25
N ILE A 382 -20.21 16.15 -7.08
CA ILE A 382 -20.02 15.45 -5.80
C ILE A 382 -21.34 14.84 -5.30
N VAL A 383 -21.31 13.54 -5.02
CA VAL A 383 -22.34 12.80 -4.30
C VAL A 383 -21.84 12.41 -2.91
N ALA A 384 -22.48 12.96 -1.87
CA ALA A 384 -22.12 12.69 -0.49
C ALA A 384 -22.35 11.21 -0.12
N GLY A 385 -21.30 10.53 0.32
CA GLY A 385 -21.32 9.11 0.62
C GLY A 385 -20.05 8.69 1.36
N ARG A 386 -19.96 7.40 1.72
CA ARG A 386 -18.73 6.83 2.27
C ARG A 386 -18.14 5.84 1.27
N VAL A 387 -16.87 5.98 0.94
CA VAL A 387 -16.13 5.12 0.02
C VAL A 387 -15.20 4.21 0.81
N ARG A 388 -15.18 2.92 0.50
CA ARG A 388 -14.39 1.91 1.22
C ARG A 388 -13.27 1.41 0.31
N ASN A 389 -12.06 1.35 0.86
CA ASN A 389 -10.91 0.77 0.17
C ASN A 389 -11.10 -0.71 -0.07
N GLU A 390 -10.58 -1.16 -1.20
CA GLU A 390 -10.63 -2.56 -1.57
C GLU A 390 -9.68 -3.38 -0.69
N ALA A 391 -9.98 -4.68 -0.62
CA ALA A 391 -9.36 -5.55 0.36
C ALA A 391 -7.82 -5.66 0.25
N TYR A 392 -7.23 -5.32 -0.91
CA TYR A 392 -5.79 -5.41 -1.16
C TYR A 392 -5.02 -4.12 -0.82
N GLN A 393 -5.69 -2.98 -0.59
CA GLN A 393 -5.06 -1.65 -0.45
C GLN A 393 -4.58 -1.28 0.98
N ALA A 394 -4.66 -2.21 1.97
CA ALA A 394 -4.14 -2.10 3.36
C ALA A 394 -4.64 -0.96 4.29
N PRO A 395 -4.61 -1.13 5.63
CA PRO A 395 -5.15 -2.29 6.32
C PRO A 395 -6.67 -2.38 6.06
N ALA A 396 -7.03 -3.38 5.24
CA ALA A 396 -8.30 -3.58 4.56
C ALA A 396 -9.59 -3.21 5.33
N LEU A 397 -10.55 -2.62 4.58
CA LEU A 397 -11.95 -2.34 4.93
C LEU A 397 -12.22 -1.05 5.74
N GLN A 398 -11.30 -0.10 5.77
CA GLN A 398 -11.61 1.25 6.26
C GLN A 398 -12.36 2.06 5.19
N PHE A 399 -13.17 3.00 5.64
CA PHE A 399 -13.76 4.01 4.76
C PHE A 399 -12.81 5.20 4.70
N ASP A 400 -12.65 5.77 3.51
CA ASP A 400 -11.83 6.94 3.30
C ASP A 400 -12.37 8.14 4.05
N ALA A 401 -11.45 9.03 4.44
CA ALA A 401 -11.75 10.25 5.15
C ALA A 401 -12.17 11.40 4.19
N VAL A 402 -12.91 11.05 3.13
CA VAL A 402 -13.40 11.96 2.08
C VAL A 402 -14.87 12.35 2.28
N GLN A 403 -15.34 13.38 1.57
CA GLN A 403 -16.72 13.88 1.63
C GLN A 403 -17.71 13.03 0.83
N GLY A 404 -17.23 12.26 -0.16
CA GLY A 404 -18.08 11.49 -1.06
C GLY A 404 -17.33 11.02 -2.30
N VAL A 405 -18.11 10.74 -3.35
CA VAL A 405 -17.59 10.41 -4.68
C VAL A 405 -17.85 11.57 -5.64
N GLY A 406 -16.90 11.85 -6.53
CA GLY A 406 -17.10 12.79 -7.63
C GLY A 406 -17.29 12.04 -8.95
N PHE A 407 -18.15 12.56 -9.83
CA PHE A 407 -18.38 11.98 -11.18
C PHE A 407 -18.11 13.01 -12.29
N GLY A 408 -17.32 12.64 -13.30
CA GLY A 408 -17.07 13.47 -14.49
C GLY A 408 -17.04 12.67 -15.79
N PHE A 409 -17.69 13.18 -16.84
CA PHE A 409 -17.83 12.50 -18.14
C PHE A 409 -17.64 13.51 -19.28
N GLY A 410 -16.61 13.34 -20.12
CA GLY A 410 -16.29 14.26 -21.23
C GLY A 410 -17.04 13.98 -22.54
N TYR A 411 -17.32 12.70 -22.83
CA TYR A 411 -18.06 12.25 -24.02
C TYR A 411 -17.32 12.44 -25.36
N ASP A 412 -17.39 13.60 -26.01
CA ASP A 412 -16.75 13.90 -27.32
C ASP A 412 -16.10 15.30 -27.27
N GLY A 413 -14.85 15.44 -27.70
CA GLY A 413 -14.12 16.71 -27.67
C GLY A 413 -12.80 16.57 -26.93
N ASN A 414 -11.96 17.61 -26.95
CA ASN A 414 -10.76 17.61 -26.10
C ASN A 414 -11.08 18.30 -24.78
N ASP A 415 -11.43 17.53 -23.78
CA ASP A 415 -12.02 18.00 -22.53
C ASP A 415 -10.97 18.16 -21.41
N VAL A 416 -11.31 18.99 -20.43
CA VAL A 416 -10.54 19.09 -19.18
C VAL A 416 -11.45 18.73 -18.02
N ILE A 417 -11.21 17.60 -17.37
CA ILE A 417 -11.99 17.10 -16.24
C ILE A 417 -11.17 17.30 -14.96
N LEU A 418 -11.77 17.97 -13.97
CA LEU A 418 -11.13 18.34 -12.70
C LEU A 418 -11.90 17.74 -11.51
N GLY A 419 -11.22 16.89 -10.73
CA GLY A 419 -11.67 16.34 -9.46
C GLY A 419 -11.54 17.33 -8.29
N HIS A 420 -11.56 16.80 -7.07
CA HIS A 420 -11.46 17.57 -5.82
C HIS A 420 -10.54 16.91 -4.79
N ASP A 421 -9.78 17.71 -4.04
CA ASP A 421 -8.89 17.24 -2.95
C ASP A 421 -9.55 16.38 -1.84
N ASP A 422 -10.89 16.30 -1.77
CA ASP A 422 -11.61 15.65 -0.69
C ASP A 422 -12.74 14.70 -1.15
N THR A 423 -12.61 14.14 -2.34
CA THR A 423 -13.46 13.07 -2.87
C THR A 423 -12.62 11.94 -3.47
N ASN A 424 -13.22 10.77 -3.68
CA ASN A 424 -12.68 9.82 -4.66
C ASN A 424 -13.43 10.09 -5.97
N ASP A 425 -12.71 10.53 -6.99
CA ASP A 425 -13.23 10.99 -8.27
C ASP A 425 -13.20 9.88 -9.32
N PHE A 426 -14.34 9.71 -10.00
CA PHE A 426 -14.52 8.79 -11.13
C PHE A 426 -14.68 9.62 -12.39
N ALA A 427 -13.60 9.72 -13.18
CA ALA A 427 -13.54 10.57 -14.36
C ALA A 427 -13.30 9.77 -15.64
N TYR A 428 -14.05 10.10 -16.70
CA TYR A 428 -14.03 9.43 -17.99
C TYR A 428 -13.89 10.46 -19.11
N GLY A 429 -12.78 10.42 -19.86
CA GLY A 429 -12.45 11.37 -20.91
C GLY A 429 -13.42 11.33 -22.07
N GLY A 430 -13.66 10.15 -22.63
CA GLY A 430 -14.52 9.98 -23.80
C GLY A 430 -13.68 9.90 -25.06
N HIS A 431 -14.05 10.69 -26.07
CA HIS A 431 -13.34 10.79 -27.33
C HIS A 431 -12.60 12.10 -27.45
N GLY A 432 -11.28 12.08 -27.52
CA GLY A 432 -10.54 13.31 -27.75
C GLY A 432 -9.07 13.24 -27.47
N ALA A 433 -8.57 14.28 -26.84
CA ALA A 433 -7.23 14.34 -26.27
C ALA A 433 -7.43 15.13 -24.99
N ASP A 434 -7.83 14.38 -23.96
CA ASP A 434 -8.45 14.86 -22.75
C ASP A 434 -7.40 15.07 -21.66
N VAL A 435 -7.74 15.93 -20.70
CA VAL A 435 -6.90 16.19 -19.53
C VAL A 435 -7.73 15.90 -18.29
N LEU A 436 -7.40 14.82 -17.59
CA LEU A 436 -8.06 14.40 -16.36
C LEU A 436 -7.14 14.68 -15.17
N ARG A 437 -7.68 15.28 -14.10
CA ARG A 437 -6.94 15.56 -12.87
C ARG A 437 -7.76 15.13 -11.65
N GLY A 438 -7.29 14.15 -10.89
CA GLY A 438 -7.94 13.66 -9.67
C GLY A 438 -7.82 14.66 -8.52
N LEU A 439 -6.59 15.16 -8.31
CA LEU A 439 -6.14 16.07 -7.25
C LEU A 439 -5.81 15.36 -5.94
N GLY A 440 -6.79 14.83 -5.21
CA GLY A 440 -6.47 14.08 -4.00
C GLY A 440 -7.63 13.24 -3.50
N GLY A 441 -7.33 12.16 -2.78
CA GLY A 441 -8.27 11.04 -2.62
C GLY A 441 -7.78 9.86 -3.46
N ASP A 442 -8.48 8.72 -3.40
CA ASP A 442 -8.11 7.54 -4.19
C ASP A 442 -8.99 7.51 -5.45
N ASP A 443 -8.47 8.03 -6.56
CA ASP A 443 -9.23 8.39 -7.76
C ASP A 443 -9.17 7.33 -8.87
N HIS A 444 -10.21 7.27 -9.71
CA HIS A 444 -10.31 6.40 -10.88
C HIS A 444 -10.42 7.25 -12.15
N LEU A 445 -9.34 7.31 -12.94
CA LEU A 445 -9.25 8.13 -14.15
C LEU A 445 -9.14 7.25 -15.40
N TYR A 446 -10.05 7.41 -16.34
CA TYR A 446 -10.06 6.71 -17.63
C TYR A 446 -9.96 7.73 -18.78
N GLY A 447 -8.87 7.72 -19.54
CA GLY A 447 -8.72 8.51 -20.77
C GLY A 447 -9.72 8.06 -21.84
N GLN A 448 -9.83 6.75 -22.01
CA GLN A 448 -10.67 6.08 -23.01
C GLN A 448 -10.10 6.23 -24.42
N TYR A 449 -10.63 7.12 -25.25
CA TYR A 449 -10.22 7.20 -26.66
C TYR A 449 -9.43 8.46 -26.95
N GLY A 450 -8.19 8.27 -27.39
CA GLY A 450 -7.33 9.29 -27.95
C GLY A 450 -6.05 9.45 -27.16
N SER A 451 -5.40 10.60 -27.27
CA SER A 451 -4.10 10.82 -26.63
C SER A 451 -4.26 11.74 -25.45
N ASP A 452 -4.42 11.14 -24.28
CA ASP A 452 -4.90 11.78 -23.08
C ASP A 452 -3.76 12.10 -22.10
N THR A 453 -4.05 12.96 -21.13
CA THR A 453 -3.14 13.29 -20.03
C THR A 453 -3.88 13.13 -18.72
N LEU A 454 -3.46 12.13 -17.94
CA LEU A 454 -4.03 11.78 -16.65
C LEU A 454 -3.03 12.15 -15.54
N ASP A 455 -3.52 12.85 -14.51
CA ASP A 455 -2.79 13.30 -13.33
C ASP A 455 -3.60 12.87 -12.10
N GLY A 456 -3.15 11.83 -11.40
CA GLY A 456 -3.83 11.27 -10.22
C GLY A 456 -3.87 12.28 -9.09
N GLY A 457 -2.69 12.69 -8.64
CA GLY A 457 -2.53 13.77 -7.68
C GLY A 457 -2.01 13.26 -6.35
N ALA A 458 -2.86 13.07 -5.35
CA ALA A 458 -2.44 12.62 -4.03
C ALA A 458 -3.39 11.56 -3.46
N GLY A 459 -2.92 10.33 -3.30
CA GLY A 459 -3.73 9.21 -2.83
C GLY A 459 -3.26 7.93 -3.49
N ALA A 460 -4.06 6.87 -3.43
CA ALA A 460 -3.77 5.63 -4.15
C ALA A 460 -4.63 5.58 -5.41
N ASP A 461 -4.14 6.15 -6.51
CA ASP A 461 -4.91 6.40 -7.72
C ASP A 461 -4.83 5.25 -8.73
N HIS A 462 -5.89 5.13 -9.54
CA HIS A 462 -6.03 4.17 -10.63
C HIS A 462 -6.18 4.90 -11.96
N LEU A 463 -5.13 4.86 -12.79
CA LEU A 463 -5.11 5.54 -14.08
C LEU A 463 -5.12 4.52 -15.23
N PHE A 464 -6.05 4.72 -16.17
CA PHE A 464 -6.21 3.93 -17.38
C PHE A 464 -6.13 4.86 -18.59
N GLY A 465 -5.07 4.74 -19.40
CA GLY A 465 -4.88 5.54 -20.63
C GLY A 465 -5.96 5.22 -21.66
N GLY A 466 -5.90 4.01 -22.22
CA GLY A 466 -6.87 3.52 -23.20
C GLY A 466 -6.25 3.43 -24.59
N ASP A 467 -6.95 3.94 -25.59
CA ASP A 467 -6.55 3.89 -27.00
C ASP A 467 -5.81 5.17 -27.41
N GLY A 468 -4.48 5.14 -27.55
CA GLY A 468 -3.69 6.26 -28.08
C GLY A 468 -2.41 6.49 -27.28
N ASP A 469 -1.59 7.46 -27.71
CA ASP A 469 -0.33 7.77 -27.01
C ASP A 469 -0.62 8.65 -25.78
N ASP A 470 -0.64 8.06 -24.58
CA ASP A 470 -1.08 8.72 -23.36
C ASP A 470 0.05 9.22 -22.46
N VAL A 471 -0.27 10.15 -21.55
CA VAL A 471 0.61 10.57 -20.45
C VAL A 471 -0.06 10.27 -19.13
N LEU A 472 0.53 9.40 -18.31
CA LEU A 472 0.00 8.99 -17.01
C LEU A 472 0.96 9.42 -15.90
N ASP A 473 0.54 10.35 -15.05
CA ASP A 473 1.26 10.80 -13.85
C ASP A 473 0.45 10.40 -12.62
N GLY A 474 0.95 9.45 -11.83
CA GLY A 474 0.27 9.00 -10.60
C GLY A 474 0.21 10.11 -9.55
N GLY A 475 1.30 10.89 -9.43
CA GLY A 475 1.45 11.90 -8.40
C GLY A 475 2.08 11.33 -7.14
N ALA A 476 1.43 11.49 -5.99
CA ALA A 476 1.95 11.12 -4.68
C ALA A 476 1.07 10.05 -4.03
N GLY A 477 1.66 8.92 -3.67
CA GLY A 477 0.97 7.81 -3.01
C GLY A 477 1.25 6.51 -3.75
N ASP A 478 0.47 5.47 -3.47
CA ASP A 478 0.73 4.14 -4.04
C ASP A 478 -0.18 3.93 -5.26
N ASP A 479 0.26 4.40 -6.43
CA ASP A 479 -0.57 4.50 -7.63
C ASP A 479 -0.49 3.26 -8.52
N GLN A 480 -1.53 3.04 -9.32
CA GLN A 480 -1.58 1.99 -10.33
C GLN A 480 -1.87 2.58 -11.70
N LEU A 481 -0.93 2.38 -12.63
CA LEU A 481 -0.94 2.95 -13.97
C LEU A 481 -1.07 1.84 -15.03
N ASN A 482 -1.97 2.03 -15.99
CA ASN A 482 -2.22 1.11 -17.10
C ASN A 482 -2.38 1.90 -18.40
N GLY A 483 -1.37 1.84 -19.28
CA GLY A 483 -1.35 2.61 -20.54
C GLY A 483 -2.34 2.08 -21.57
N GLN A 484 -2.47 0.76 -21.64
CA GLN A 484 -3.21 0.01 -22.66
C GLN A 484 -2.59 0.10 -24.05
N ALA A 485 -3.25 0.71 -25.04
CA ALA A 485 -2.87 0.60 -26.44
C ALA A 485 -2.26 1.90 -26.96
N GLY A 486 -0.94 2.01 -27.00
CA GLY A 486 -0.30 3.24 -27.46
C GLY A 486 1.20 3.26 -27.23
N ALA A 487 1.82 4.40 -27.52
CA ALA A 487 3.18 4.69 -27.04
C ALA A 487 3.10 5.63 -25.83
N ASP A 488 3.07 5.04 -24.63
CA ASP A 488 2.66 5.77 -23.42
C ASP A 488 3.83 6.33 -22.60
N ASP A 489 3.62 7.49 -22.01
CA ASP A 489 4.55 8.13 -21.08
C ASP A 489 4.07 7.92 -19.64
N PHE A 490 4.73 7.02 -18.92
CA PHE A 490 4.54 6.82 -17.49
C PHE A 490 5.45 7.79 -16.72
N VAL A 491 4.84 8.82 -16.13
CA VAL A 491 5.51 9.83 -15.30
C VAL A 491 5.45 9.35 -13.85
N ILE A 492 6.62 9.21 -13.25
CA ILE A 492 6.76 8.76 -11.87
C ILE A 492 7.01 9.98 -10.99
N GLY A 493 6.12 10.17 -10.02
CA GLY A 493 6.21 11.19 -9.00
C GLY A 493 7.26 10.88 -7.94
N SER A 494 7.37 11.78 -6.95
CA SER A 494 8.24 11.59 -5.78
C SER A 494 7.40 11.13 -4.59
N GLY A 495 7.80 10.05 -3.92
CA GLY A 495 7.03 9.45 -2.83
C GLY A 495 6.08 8.35 -3.29
N GLY A 496 5.99 7.26 -2.53
CA GLY A 496 5.01 6.18 -2.78
C GLY A 496 5.54 4.96 -3.56
N ALA A 497 4.71 3.93 -3.69
CA ALA A 497 5.05 2.64 -4.30
C ALA A 497 4.18 2.34 -5.52
N ASP A 498 4.50 3.00 -6.64
CA ASP A 498 3.75 2.91 -7.89
C ASP A 498 3.87 1.56 -8.57
N THR A 499 2.81 1.15 -9.25
CA THR A 499 2.72 -0.08 -10.02
C THR A 499 2.29 0.22 -11.45
N ILE A 500 3.14 -0.08 -12.42
CA ILE A 500 2.80 -0.04 -13.86
C ILE A 500 2.48 -1.46 -14.31
N VAL A 501 1.31 -1.65 -14.91
CA VAL A 501 0.74 -2.97 -15.18
C VAL A 501 1.20 -3.57 -16.51
N ASP A 502 1.50 -2.75 -17.52
CA ASP A 502 1.57 -3.22 -18.91
C ASP A 502 2.70 -2.64 -19.78
N PHE A 503 3.78 -2.12 -19.17
CA PHE A 503 4.90 -1.45 -19.87
C PHE A 503 5.54 -2.27 -21.02
N ARG A 504 5.40 -1.78 -22.27
CA ARG A 504 5.90 -2.39 -23.51
C ARG A 504 6.75 -1.43 -24.35
N ILE A 505 8.05 -1.70 -24.38
CA ILE A 505 9.02 -0.98 -25.23
C ILE A 505 8.72 -1.15 -26.72
N SER A 506 8.09 -2.27 -27.11
CA SER A 506 7.73 -2.53 -28.50
C SER A 506 6.63 -1.62 -29.03
N GLU A 507 5.78 -1.09 -28.14
CA GLU A 507 4.67 -0.20 -28.49
C GLU A 507 5.13 1.26 -28.45
N GLY A 508 6.06 1.57 -27.55
CA GLY A 508 6.79 2.84 -27.55
C GLY A 508 6.96 3.44 -26.17
N ASP A 509 6.53 2.71 -25.14
CA ASP A 509 6.39 3.20 -23.78
C ASP A 509 7.68 3.72 -23.19
N ARG A 510 7.54 4.77 -22.38
CA ARG A 510 8.64 5.47 -21.74
C ARG A 510 8.34 5.67 -20.26
N LEU A 511 9.35 5.40 -19.44
CA LEU A 511 9.34 5.76 -18.03
C LEU A 511 10.05 7.10 -17.85
N ILE A 512 9.40 8.06 -17.18
CA ILE A 512 9.89 9.43 -17.02
C ILE A 512 9.97 9.76 -15.52
N PHE A 513 11.14 10.19 -15.05
CA PHE A 513 11.34 10.62 -13.66
C PHE A 513 12.04 11.98 -13.62
N GLU A 514 11.46 12.94 -12.90
CA GLU A 514 11.89 14.36 -12.88
C GLU A 514 12.21 14.93 -14.28
N GLY A 515 11.38 14.60 -15.27
CA GLY A 515 11.53 15.03 -16.66
C GLY A 515 12.65 14.32 -17.46
N SER A 516 13.30 13.31 -16.87
CA SER A 516 14.30 12.48 -17.53
C SER A 516 13.69 11.16 -17.97
N VAL A 517 13.76 10.85 -19.27
CA VAL A 517 13.37 9.54 -19.80
C VAL A 517 14.42 8.51 -19.39
N LEU A 518 13.97 7.42 -18.77
CA LEU A 518 14.83 6.35 -18.30
C LEU A 518 15.03 5.29 -19.38
N ASP A 519 16.26 4.81 -19.56
CA ASP A 519 16.57 3.76 -20.53
C ASP A 519 16.21 2.37 -19.94
N PRO A 520 15.34 1.60 -20.59
CA PRO A 520 14.86 0.33 -20.02
C PRO A 520 15.95 -0.73 -19.82
N VAL A 521 17.03 -0.70 -20.61
CA VAL A 521 18.16 -1.63 -20.43
C VAL A 521 18.96 -1.26 -19.19
N GLN A 522 19.14 0.04 -18.94
CA GLN A 522 19.79 0.52 -17.71
C GLN A 522 18.90 0.29 -16.48
N LEU A 523 17.58 0.50 -16.59
CA LEU A 523 16.63 0.14 -15.53
C LEU A 523 16.77 -1.33 -15.12
N ALA A 524 16.82 -2.24 -16.09
CA ALA A 524 17.01 -3.68 -15.82
C ALA A 524 18.39 -4.04 -15.25
N GLN A 525 19.38 -3.15 -15.33
CA GLN A 525 20.71 -3.35 -14.74
C GLN A 525 20.80 -2.88 -13.28
N ILE A 526 19.96 -1.93 -12.88
CA ILE A 526 19.98 -1.31 -11.54
C ILE A 526 18.81 -1.77 -10.67
N GLY A 527 17.67 -2.09 -11.28
CA GLY A 527 16.47 -2.54 -10.57
C GLY A 527 16.55 -3.99 -10.10
N ALA A 528 15.64 -4.36 -9.21
CA ALA A 528 15.50 -5.68 -8.65
C ALA A 528 14.48 -6.50 -9.45
N ARG A 529 14.87 -7.73 -9.80
CA ARG A 529 13.94 -8.72 -10.33
C ARG A 529 13.22 -9.40 -9.18
N LEU A 530 11.90 -9.33 -9.17
CA LEU A 530 11.10 -9.92 -8.10
C LEU A 530 9.77 -10.46 -8.63
N ASP A 531 9.04 -11.11 -7.74
CA ASP A 531 7.69 -11.62 -7.93
C ASP A 531 6.78 -10.75 -7.06
N ALA A 532 6.39 -9.59 -7.58
CA ALA A 532 5.61 -8.57 -6.86
C ALA A 532 4.21 -9.08 -6.56
N THR A 533 3.70 -9.92 -7.44
CA THR A 533 2.34 -10.47 -7.36
C THR A 533 2.25 -11.73 -6.52
N GLY A 534 3.38 -12.36 -6.20
CA GLY A 534 3.44 -13.59 -5.41
C GLY A 534 2.92 -14.83 -6.15
N ILE A 535 2.86 -14.78 -7.49
CA ILE A 535 2.33 -15.87 -8.33
C ILE A 535 3.40 -16.91 -8.70
N GLY A 536 4.60 -16.79 -8.14
CA GLY A 536 5.74 -17.69 -8.33
C GLY A 536 6.57 -17.38 -9.58
N ARG A 537 6.41 -16.19 -10.17
CA ARG A 537 7.16 -15.74 -11.34
C ARG A 537 7.94 -14.49 -10.97
N ALA A 538 9.26 -14.60 -10.98
CA ALA A 538 10.11 -13.43 -10.88
C ALA A 538 10.22 -12.83 -12.30
N ASP A 539 9.22 -12.12 -12.78
CA ASP A 539 9.21 -11.44 -14.09
C ASP A 539 8.90 -9.95 -14.00
N ASP A 540 8.72 -9.44 -12.79
CA ASP A 540 8.56 -8.02 -12.50
C ASP A 540 9.93 -7.34 -12.30
N LEU A 541 9.99 -6.04 -12.60
CA LEU A 541 11.15 -5.18 -12.37
C LEU A 541 10.77 -4.06 -11.39
N GLN A 542 11.37 -4.05 -10.21
CA GLN A 542 11.25 -2.94 -9.27
C GLN A 542 12.46 -2.02 -9.37
N VAL A 543 12.21 -0.72 -9.39
CA VAL A 543 13.23 0.33 -9.38
C VAL A 543 13.01 1.16 -8.13
N MET A 544 14.05 1.34 -7.33
CA MET A 544 13.96 2.19 -6.14
C MET A 544 14.26 3.64 -6.51
N LEU A 545 13.49 4.51 -5.88
CA LEU A 545 13.60 5.95 -5.95
C LEU A 545 14.01 6.46 -4.57
N ARG A 546 14.31 7.76 -4.48
CA ARG A 546 14.80 8.37 -3.25
C ARG A 546 13.82 8.23 -2.07
N ASP A 547 12.53 8.32 -2.36
CA ASP A 547 11.43 8.41 -1.41
C ASP A 547 10.29 7.44 -1.76
N GLY A 548 10.53 6.48 -2.65
CA GLY A 548 9.52 5.57 -3.15
C GLY A 548 10.08 4.44 -4.01
N SER A 549 9.20 3.79 -4.76
CA SER A 549 9.58 2.77 -5.74
C SER A 549 8.59 2.74 -6.88
N VAL A 550 9.03 2.29 -8.06
CA VAL A 550 8.14 1.91 -9.15
C VAL A 550 8.34 0.44 -9.49
N THR A 551 7.23 -0.29 -9.60
CA THR A 551 7.21 -1.70 -9.97
C THR A 551 6.57 -1.84 -11.35
N LEU A 552 7.36 -2.33 -12.31
CA LEU A 552 6.91 -2.67 -13.66
C LEU A 552 6.55 -4.16 -13.67
N LEU A 553 5.25 -4.46 -13.72
CA LEU A 553 4.75 -5.83 -13.73
C LEU A 553 5.04 -6.53 -15.06
N ASP A 554 5.34 -7.82 -15.00
CA ASP A 554 5.64 -8.67 -16.17
C ASP A 554 6.73 -8.09 -17.11
N PHE A 555 7.53 -7.13 -16.65
CA PHE A 555 8.47 -6.37 -17.47
C PHE A 555 9.33 -7.28 -18.36
N PHE A 556 9.85 -8.38 -17.81
CA PHE A 556 10.69 -9.32 -18.57
C PHE A 556 9.92 -10.23 -19.52
N ALA A 557 8.63 -10.47 -19.26
CA ALA A 557 7.75 -11.24 -20.13
C ALA A 557 7.28 -10.38 -21.32
N LEU A 558 6.92 -9.13 -21.06
CA LEU A 558 6.48 -8.15 -22.06
C LEU A 558 7.64 -7.63 -22.94
N ASN A 559 8.86 -7.59 -22.40
CA ASN A 559 10.05 -7.08 -23.10
C ASN A 559 11.12 -8.17 -23.31
N PRO A 560 10.84 -9.19 -24.15
CA PRO A 560 11.72 -10.33 -24.31
C PRO A 560 13.08 -9.93 -24.92
N GLY A 561 14.16 -10.38 -24.27
CA GLY A 561 15.54 -10.11 -24.72
C GLY A 561 16.28 -9.07 -23.87
N ILE A 562 15.61 -8.43 -22.92
CA ILE A 562 16.27 -7.68 -21.84
C ILE A 562 16.68 -8.67 -20.74
N GLU A 563 17.96 -8.68 -20.41
CA GLU A 563 18.51 -9.49 -19.32
C GLU A 563 18.82 -8.61 -18.11
N VAL A 564 18.66 -9.18 -16.91
CA VAL A 564 19.05 -8.51 -15.66
C VAL A 564 20.55 -8.57 -15.51
N GLY A 565 21.16 -7.45 -15.12
CA GLY A 565 22.55 -7.43 -14.66
C GLY A 565 22.73 -8.22 -13.35
N PRO A 566 23.95 -8.45 -12.87
CA PRO A 566 24.19 -9.14 -11.60
C PRO A 566 23.70 -8.38 -10.33
N GLY A 567 22.92 -7.30 -10.47
CA GLY A 567 22.72 -6.28 -9.44
C GLY A 567 23.92 -5.33 -9.36
N GLY A 568 23.70 -4.02 -9.21
CA GLY A 568 24.77 -3.02 -9.10
C GLY A 568 25.42 -2.62 -10.44
N GLY A 569 24.65 -2.52 -11.53
CA GLY A 569 25.11 -1.86 -12.75
C GLY A 569 25.46 -0.38 -12.51
N ASP A 570 26.34 0.19 -13.35
CA ASP A 570 26.70 1.61 -13.26
C ASP A 570 25.43 2.48 -13.35
N VAL A 571 25.06 3.13 -12.25
CA VAL A 571 23.96 4.10 -12.25
C VAL A 571 24.48 5.35 -12.98
N PRO A 572 23.76 5.87 -13.99
CA PRO A 572 24.14 7.13 -14.60
C PRO A 572 24.24 8.22 -13.53
N ALA A 573 25.30 9.03 -13.55
CA ALA A 573 25.48 10.12 -12.57
C ALA A 573 24.26 11.06 -12.52
N THR A 574 23.53 11.21 -13.65
CA THR A 574 22.27 11.95 -13.71
C THR A 574 21.14 11.31 -12.91
N TRP A 575 21.11 9.98 -12.80
CA TRP A 575 20.11 9.23 -12.05
C TRP A 575 20.49 9.13 -10.57
N GLU A 576 21.79 9.04 -10.26
CA GLU A 576 22.30 9.17 -8.88
C GLU A 576 21.91 10.53 -8.28
N THR A 577 22.03 11.63 -9.04
CA THR A 577 21.59 12.95 -8.59
C THR A 577 20.07 13.07 -8.39
N LEU A 578 19.31 12.22 -9.06
CA LEU A 578 17.85 12.11 -8.94
C LEU A 578 17.44 11.10 -7.84
N GLY A 579 18.40 10.38 -7.25
CA GLY A 579 18.14 9.37 -6.22
C GLY A 579 17.52 8.07 -6.72
N ILE A 580 17.72 7.70 -7.99
CA ILE A 580 17.32 6.40 -8.55
C ILE A 580 18.45 5.38 -8.31
N GLY A 581 18.15 4.23 -7.72
CA GLY A 581 19.18 3.24 -7.35
C GLY A 581 18.65 1.81 -7.10
N PRO A 582 19.54 0.85 -6.77
CA PRO A 582 19.17 -0.53 -6.45
C PRO A 582 18.49 -0.68 -5.09
N ALA A 583 17.72 -1.76 -4.91
CA ALA A 583 17.03 -2.08 -3.67
C ALA A 583 17.98 -2.49 -2.54
N GLY A 584 18.17 -1.60 -1.58
CA GLY A 584 18.84 -1.81 -0.31
C GLY A 584 19.15 -0.47 0.36
N PRO A 585 19.22 -0.41 1.71
CA PRO A 585 19.75 0.78 2.37
C PRO A 585 21.16 1.04 1.83
N PRO A 586 21.59 2.31 1.70
CA PRO A 586 22.94 2.63 1.25
C PRO A 586 23.95 1.82 2.09
N SER A 587 24.75 1.00 1.40
CA SER A 587 25.76 0.17 2.05
C SER A 587 27.03 0.98 2.20
N VAL A 588 27.47 1.12 3.45
CA VAL A 588 28.76 1.70 3.81
C VAL A 588 29.65 0.57 4.32
N ILE A 589 30.70 0.27 3.57
CA ILE A 589 31.72 -0.71 3.98
C ILE A 589 32.98 0.09 4.32
N LEU A 590 33.41 0.02 5.57
CA LEU A 590 34.63 0.66 6.07
C LEU A 590 35.86 -0.14 5.61
N ASP A 591 37.07 0.42 5.78
CA ASP A 591 38.27 -0.29 5.36
C ASP A 591 38.76 -1.27 6.44
N VAL A 592 39.96 -1.83 6.27
CA VAL A 592 40.53 -2.72 7.28
C VAL A 592 41.44 -1.88 8.16
N GLY A 593 41.04 -1.66 9.40
CA GLY A 593 41.66 -0.79 10.37
C GLY A 593 40.65 -0.41 11.45
N ASN A 594 41.08 0.35 12.46
CA ASN A 594 40.19 0.85 13.50
C ASN A 594 39.48 2.10 12.97
N ASP A 595 38.21 1.96 12.63
CA ASP A 595 37.42 2.96 11.94
C ASP A 595 36.41 3.66 12.83
N ARG A 596 36.08 4.91 12.46
CA ARG A 596 35.12 5.76 13.17
C ARG A 596 34.09 6.25 12.18
N PHE A 597 32.84 5.85 12.37
CA PHE A 597 31.78 6.13 11.43
C PHE A 597 30.48 6.59 12.10
N ARG A 598 29.77 7.49 11.41
CA ARG A 598 28.44 7.96 11.80
C ARG A 598 27.53 7.94 10.58
N GLY A 599 26.44 7.20 10.69
CA GLY A 599 25.35 7.15 9.73
C GLY A 599 24.45 8.39 9.76
N GLY A 600 23.51 8.39 8.82
CA GLY A 600 22.60 9.48 8.50
C GLY A 600 21.35 9.49 9.37
N ASP A 601 20.25 9.99 8.80
CA ASP A 601 18.90 9.90 9.39
C ASP A 601 18.04 8.89 8.59
N ASP A 602 18.63 8.19 7.61
CA ASP A 602 17.99 7.22 6.71
C ASP A 602 18.37 5.80 7.17
N ALA A 603 17.57 4.77 6.86
CA ALA A 603 17.93 3.39 7.17
C ALA A 603 19.16 2.93 6.37
N GLU A 604 20.20 2.44 7.04
CA GLU A 604 21.52 2.15 6.47
C GLU A 604 22.02 0.71 6.77
N LEU A 605 22.95 0.20 5.93
CA LEU A 605 23.73 -1.00 6.24
C LEU A 605 25.21 -0.61 6.37
N ILE A 606 25.74 -0.70 7.57
CA ILE A 606 27.12 -0.29 7.90
C ILE A 606 27.93 -1.54 8.28
N ASP A 607 29.07 -1.74 7.63
CA ASP A 607 30.00 -2.86 7.86
C ASP A 607 31.39 -2.32 8.24
N GLY A 608 31.78 -2.53 9.51
CA GLY A 608 33.06 -2.13 10.09
C GLY A 608 34.26 -2.92 9.59
N SER A 609 34.03 -4.11 9.03
CA SER A 609 35.08 -5.01 8.55
C SER A 609 36.01 -5.55 9.65
N ALA A 610 37.22 -5.04 9.82
CA ALA A 610 38.18 -5.63 10.76
C ALA A 610 39.10 -4.57 11.35
N GLY A 611 39.15 -4.51 12.67
CA GLY A 611 39.75 -3.47 13.50
C GLY A 611 38.88 -3.22 14.72
N ASP A 612 39.36 -2.42 15.67
CA ASP A 612 38.53 -2.02 16.81
C ASP A 612 37.74 -0.77 16.41
N ASP A 613 36.48 -0.94 15.99
CA ASP A 613 35.68 0.09 15.32
C ASP A 613 34.76 0.86 16.28
N SER A 614 34.36 2.07 15.89
CA SER A 614 33.40 2.91 16.62
C SER A 614 32.34 3.45 15.67
N ILE A 615 31.15 2.85 15.69
CA ILE A 615 30.09 3.06 14.70
C ILE A 615 28.81 3.59 15.36
N TYR A 616 28.28 4.69 14.84
CA TYR A 616 26.99 5.27 15.22
C TYR A 616 26.00 5.14 14.07
N GLY A 617 24.86 4.48 14.29
CA GLY A 617 23.80 4.30 13.27
C GLY A 617 23.17 5.63 12.84
N GLY A 618 22.82 6.49 13.80
CA GLY A 618 22.15 7.75 13.52
C GLY A 618 20.63 7.65 13.68
N GLY A 619 19.87 8.10 12.70
CA GLY A 619 18.41 7.92 12.66
C GLY A 619 18.01 6.96 11.55
N GLY A 620 16.86 6.31 11.68
CA GLY A 620 16.43 5.27 10.72
C GLY A 620 16.60 3.88 11.31
N ASP A 621 16.06 2.85 10.64
CA ASP A 621 16.15 1.47 11.12
C ASP A 621 17.42 0.81 10.56
N ASP A 622 18.53 0.93 11.29
CA ASP A 622 19.86 0.59 10.76
C ASP A 622 20.27 -0.87 10.99
N THR A 623 21.17 -1.37 10.14
CA THR A 623 21.92 -2.62 10.39
C THR A 623 23.41 -2.32 10.49
N ILE A 624 24.01 -2.58 11.65
CA ILE A 624 25.41 -2.32 11.93
C ILE A 624 26.13 -3.65 12.19
N LEU A 625 27.21 -3.90 11.46
CA LEU A 625 28.11 -5.03 11.62
C LEU A 625 29.47 -4.49 12.10
N GLY A 626 29.93 -4.91 13.28
CA GLY A 626 31.25 -4.55 13.82
C GLY A 626 32.36 -5.26 13.05
N GLY A 627 32.40 -6.59 13.15
CA GLY A 627 33.32 -7.42 12.36
C GLY A 627 34.34 -8.16 13.21
N GLU A 628 35.63 -8.11 12.87
CA GLU A 628 36.70 -8.66 13.73
C GLU A 628 37.39 -7.53 14.51
N GLY A 629 37.34 -7.54 15.84
CA GLY A 629 38.01 -6.55 16.70
C GLY A 629 37.21 -6.29 17.97
N GLN A 630 37.63 -5.32 18.79
CA GLN A 630 36.86 -4.84 19.93
C GLN A 630 36.04 -3.62 19.51
N ASP A 631 34.82 -3.86 19.08
CA ASP A 631 33.99 -2.86 18.42
C ASP A 631 33.08 -2.14 19.42
N THR A 632 32.74 -0.90 19.11
CA THR A 632 31.76 -0.10 19.85
C THR A 632 30.65 0.37 18.92
N LEU A 633 29.45 -0.17 19.10
CA LEU A 633 28.32 0.03 18.20
C LEU A 633 27.17 0.75 18.91
N PHE A 634 26.69 1.87 18.34
CA PHE A 634 25.58 2.65 18.86
C PHE A 634 24.38 2.62 17.90
N ALA A 635 23.25 2.12 18.40
CA ALA A 635 22.00 1.98 17.63
C ALA A 635 21.31 3.32 17.34
N ASP A 636 21.36 4.27 18.28
CA ASP A 636 20.73 5.58 18.18
C ASP A 636 19.18 5.58 17.99
N LEU A 637 18.61 6.21 16.96
CA LEU A 637 17.16 6.42 16.78
C LEU A 637 16.57 5.52 15.69
N GLY A 638 16.00 4.39 16.08
CA GLY A 638 15.27 3.53 15.15
C GLY A 638 15.12 2.11 15.67
N HIS A 639 14.57 1.22 14.85
CA HIS A 639 14.49 -0.20 15.15
C HIS A 639 15.71 -0.93 14.58
N ASP A 640 16.85 -0.76 15.25
CA ASP A 640 18.15 -1.14 14.70
C ASP A 640 18.51 -2.62 14.94
N THR A 641 19.48 -3.10 14.19
CA THR A 641 20.12 -4.41 14.35
C THR A 641 21.63 -4.25 14.46
N LEU A 642 22.20 -4.59 15.62
CA LEU A 642 23.64 -4.53 15.88
C LEU A 642 24.21 -5.94 15.97
N ILE A 643 25.34 -6.17 15.31
CA ILE A 643 26.08 -7.44 15.38
C ILE A 643 27.54 -7.08 15.67
N GLY A 644 28.04 -7.45 16.86
CA GLY A 644 29.41 -7.18 17.31
C GLY A 644 30.41 -7.92 16.42
N GLY A 645 30.40 -9.25 16.49
CA GLY A 645 31.21 -10.09 15.62
C GLY A 645 32.21 -10.91 16.41
N ALA A 646 33.50 -10.65 16.27
CA ALA A 646 34.55 -11.40 16.98
C ALA A 646 35.47 -10.46 17.75
N GLY A 647 35.48 -10.57 19.07
CA GLY A 647 36.24 -9.76 20.01
C GLY A 647 35.37 -9.34 21.19
N ASP A 648 35.90 -8.52 22.09
CA ASP A 648 35.16 -8.10 23.29
C ASP A 648 34.46 -6.77 22.95
N ASP A 649 33.21 -6.86 22.50
CA ASP A 649 32.49 -5.73 21.88
C ASP A 649 31.60 -4.97 22.87
N MET A 650 31.29 -3.71 22.57
CA MET A 650 30.34 -2.88 23.31
C MET A 650 29.15 -2.48 22.41
N LEU A 651 27.96 -2.98 22.72
CA LEU A 651 26.73 -2.73 21.96
C LEU A 651 25.77 -1.88 22.78
N VAL A 652 25.48 -0.67 22.29
CA VAL A 652 24.67 0.34 23.00
C VAL A 652 23.32 0.51 22.31
N LEU A 653 22.28 -0.01 22.96
CA LEU A 653 20.90 0.04 22.49
C LEU A 653 20.15 1.14 23.26
N SER A 654 19.61 2.11 22.53
CA SER A 654 18.95 3.28 23.11
C SER A 654 17.59 3.56 22.48
N ARG A 655 16.67 4.12 23.27
CA ARG A 655 15.42 4.81 22.87
C ARG A 655 14.31 4.01 22.13
N SER A 656 14.64 3.15 21.19
CA SER A 656 13.69 2.40 20.35
C SER A 656 13.90 0.89 20.46
N ALA A 657 12.95 0.08 20.00
CA ALA A 657 13.05 -1.37 20.16
C ALA A 657 14.02 -1.97 19.14
N SER A 658 15.31 -2.04 19.48
CA SER A 658 16.38 -2.56 18.63
C SER A 658 16.83 -3.97 19.06
N THR A 659 17.51 -4.69 18.17
CA THR A 659 18.07 -6.03 18.41
C THR A 659 19.59 -6.01 18.39
N ALA A 660 20.21 -6.87 19.19
CA ALA A 660 21.67 -7.00 19.19
C ALA A 660 22.15 -8.44 19.41
N ASP A 661 23.30 -8.74 18.82
CA ASP A 661 24.05 -9.99 18.98
C ASP A 661 25.53 -9.66 19.18
N GLY A 662 26.13 -10.13 20.28
CA GLY A 662 27.51 -9.82 20.65
C GLY A 662 28.49 -10.57 19.76
N GLY A 663 28.31 -11.88 19.66
CA GLY A 663 29.11 -12.73 18.79
C GLY A 663 30.10 -13.58 19.60
N ASP A 664 31.36 -13.68 19.19
CA ASP A 664 32.40 -14.43 19.89
C ASP A 664 33.27 -13.46 20.73
N GLY A 665 33.25 -13.55 22.05
CA GLY A 665 34.08 -12.74 22.96
C GLY A 665 33.34 -12.37 24.25
N ASP A 666 34.02 -11.65 25.16
CA ASP A 666 33.39 -11.20 26.41
C ASP A 666 32.70 -9.83 26.17
N ASP A 667 31.44 -9.86 25.72
CA ASP A 667 30.75 -8.67 25.21
C ASP A 667 30.04 -7.86 26.29
N THR A 668 29.83 -6.57 26.04
CA THR A 668 29.11 -5.65 26.92
C THR A 668 27.92 -5.00 26.22
N PHE A 669 26.72 -5.30 26.69
CA PHE A 669 25.47 -4.69 26.24
C PHE A 669 25.06 -3.59 27.19
N VAL A 670 24.88 -2.39 26.66
CA VAL A 670 24.25 -1.30 27.38
C VAL A 670 22.81 -1.13 26.92
N LEU A 671 21.88 -1.32 27.84
CA LEU A 671 20.45 -1.39 27.55
C LEU A 671 19.72 -0.26 28.26
N SER A 672 19.45 0.82 27.53
CA SER A 672 18.71 1.95 28.07
C SER A 672 17.22 1.62 28.17
N LEU A 673 16.68 1.61 29.38
CA LEU A 673 15.28 1.30 29.61
C LEU A 673 14.48 2.59 29.44
N VAL A 674 13.86 2.81 28.27
CA VAL A 674 12.90 3.91 28.02
C VAL A 674 11.47 3.40 27.86
N ARG A 675 10.46 4.26 28.04
CA ARG A 675 9.05 3.85 27.93
C ARG A 675 8.76 3.32 26.52
N GLY A 676 8.34 2.05 26.42
CA GLY A 676 7.99 1.42 25.14
C GLY A 676 9.16 0.74 24.42
N ALA A 677 10.40 0.87 24.92
CA ALA A 677 11.53 0.10 24.38
C ALA A 677 11.33 -1.40 24.60
N GLY A 678 11.67 -2.18 23.58
CA GLY A 678 11.44 -3.62 23.47
C GLY A 678 12.69 -4.37 23.03
N HIS A 679 13.86 -4.09 23.63
CA HIS A 679 15.14 -4.62 23.16
C HIS A 679 15.21 -6.15 23.25
N VAL A 680 15.84 -6.77 22.26
CA VAL A 680 16.12 -8.20 22.25
C VAL A 680 17.59 -8.42 21.99
N VAL A 681 18.28 -9.00 22.96
CA VAL A 681 19.73 -9.20 22.90
C VAL A 681 20.12 -10.66 23.09
N THR A 682 21.22 -11.02 22.45
CA THR A 682 21.88 -12.32 22.52
C THR A 682 23.34 -12.04 22.84
N GLY A 683 23.87 -12.62 23.91
CA GLY A 683 25.25 -12.44 24.34
C GLY A 683 26.20 -13.07 23.33
N GLY A 684 25.92 -14.32 22.94
CA GLY A 684 26.80 -15.09 22.07
C GLY A 684 27.74 -15.97 22.89
N GLY A 685 29.02 -15.93 22.58
CA GLY A 685 30.03 -16.83 23.13
C GLY A 685 31.08 -16.12 23.96
N GLY A 686 30.91 -16.05 25.28
CA GLY A 686 31.93 -15.56 26.21
C GLY A 686 31.37 -15.38 27.60
N ALA A 687 31.95 -14.47 28.38
CA ALA A 687 31.43 -14.03 29.66
C ALA A 687 30.84 -12.63 29.54
N ASP A 688 29.57 -12.58 29.13
CA ASP A 688 28.95 -11.34 28.67
C ASP A 688 28.42 -10.50 29.83
N ARG A 689 28.38 -9.19 29.63
CA ARG A 689 27.89 -8.20 30.58
C ARG A 689 26.66 -7.50 30.01
N PHE A 690 25.58 -7.49 30.76
CA PHE A 690 24.34 -6.79 30.42
C PHE A 690 24.08 -5.69 31.46
N ASP A 691 24.27 -4.44 31.05
CA ASP A 691 24.12 -3.26 31.90
C ASP A 691 22.78 -2.59 31.62
N LEU A 692 21.85 -2.75 32.57
CA LEU A 692 20.54 -2.11 32.54
C LEU A 692 20.64 -0.69 33.09
N ILE A 693 20.47 0.30 32.22
CA ILE A 693 20.53 1.71 32.61
C ILE A 693 19.13 2.28 32.72
N GLY A 694 18.86 2.94 33.84
CA GLY A 694 17.59 3.58 34.12
C GLY A 694 16.47 2.63 34.55
N ALA A 695 16.83 1.42 34.97
CA ALA A 695 15.87 0.40 35.43
C ALA A 695 15.03 0.86 36.63
N THR A 696 15.61 1.77 37.43
CA THR A 696 15.00 2.34 38.63
C THR A 696 14.09 3.55 38.37
N TYR A 697 13.91 3.97 37.11
CA TYR A 697 12.98 5.02 36.70
C TYR A 697 11.65 4.44 36.20
N GLU A 698 10.50 5.07 36.53
CA GLU A 698 9.15 4.64 36.09
C GLU A 698 9.00 4.66 34.56
N ARG A 699 9.28 3.53 33.93
CA ARG A 699 9.32 3.34 32.48
C ARG A 699 8.73 1.95 32.18
N ALA A 700 7.98 1.82 31.09
CA ALA A 700 7.34 0.56 30.71
C ALA A 700 8.16 -0.10 29.60
N ALA A 701 9.42 -0.43 29.89
CA ALA A 701 10.33 -1.10 28.96
C ALA A 701 10.30 -2.62 29.13
N LEU A 702 10.57 -3.35 28.04
CA LEU A 702 10.83 -4.78 28.04
C LEU A 702 12.20 -5.04 27.41
N VAL A 703 13.07 -5.74 28.12
CA VAL A 703 14.32 -6.29 27.57
C VAL A 703 14.20 -7.80 27.55
N THR A 704 14.54 -8.43 26.44
CA THR A 704 14.67 -9.89 26.36
C THR A 704 16.14 -10.25 26.17
N ILE A 705 16.68 -11.09 27.05
CA ILE A 705 18.03 -11.66 26.94
C ILE A 705 17.86 -13.15 26.61
N ARG A 706 18.40 -13.58 25.47
CA ARG A 706 18.08 -14.90 24.89
C ARG A 706 18.85 -16.07 25.48
N ASP A 707 20.07 -15.83 25.95
CA ASP A 707 21.08 -16.86 26.20
C ASP A 707 21.91 -16.65 27.48
N PHE A 708 21.45 -15.81 28.40
CA PHE A 708 22.16 -15.51 29.65
C PHE A 708 22.57 -16.77 30.43
N GLU A 709 23.88 -16.94 30.64
CA GLU A 709 24.51 -18.01 31.39
C GLU A 709 24.88 -17.60 32.82
N ILE A 710 24.25 -18.27 33.81
CA ILE A 710 24.46 -17.95 35.22
C ILE A 710 25.88 -18.32 35.68
N GLY A 711 26.61 -17.30 36.15
CA GLY A 711 27.92 -17.47 36.78
C GLY A 711 29.11 -17.30 35.84
N THR A 712 28.85 -17.19 34.54
CA THR A 712 29.75 -16.60 33.53
C THR A 712 29.35 -15.16 33.29
N ASP A 713 28.07 -14.94 33.00
CA ASP A 713 27.55 -13.65 32.57
C ASP A 713 27.20 -12.78 33.77
N LEU A 714 27.25 -11.47 33.52
CA LEU A 714 27.04 -10.44 34.52
C LEU A 714 25.86 -9.54 34.14
N LEU A 715 24.79 -9.58 34.93
CA LEU A 715 23.78 -8.51 34.89
C LEU A 715 24.15 -7.41 35.88
N SER A 716 24.18 -6.17 35.44
CA SER A 716 24.28 -4.99 36.30
C SER A 716 23.07 -4.07 36.13
N ILE A 717 22.79 -3.28 37.17
CA ILE A 717 21.77 -2.23 37.17
C ILE A 717 22.46 -0.94 37.57
N ASP A 718 22.40 0.07 36.70
CA ASP A 718 23.01 1.38 36.92
C ASP A 718 24.48 1.25 37.38
N GLY A 719 25.24 0.35 36.72
CA GLY A 719 26.65 0.07 37.01
C GLY A 719 26.92 -0.81 38.24
N VAL A 720 25.89 -1.26 38.96
CA VAL A 720 26.02 -2.12 40.14
C VAL A 720 25.64 -3.56 39.79
N PRO A 721 26.52 -4.56 39.94
CA PRO A 721 26.19 -5.97 39.75
C PRO A 721 24.92 -6.37 40.50
N LEU A 722 23.98 -7.07 39.85
CA LEU A 722 22.66 -7.39 40.41
C LEU A 722 22.76 -8.05 41.79
N ALA A 723 23.68 -8.99 41.98
CA ALA A 723 23.91 -9.65 43.27
C ALA A 723 24.37 -8.67 44.38
N ALA A 724 25.19 -7.68 44.02
CA ALA A 724 25.64 -6.64 44.95
C ALA A 724 24.52 -5.62 45.21
N ALA A 725 23.74 -5.26 44.20
CA ALA A 725 22.60 -4.35 44.29
C ALA A 725 21.52 -4.91 45.24
N VAL A 726 21.20 -6.20 45.11
CA VAL A 726 20.33 -6.95 46.02
C VAL A 726 20.90 -6.99 47.45
N ALA A 727 22.20 -7.21 47.61
CA ALA A 727 22.85 -7.24 48.93
C ALA A 727 22.93 -5.87 49.62
N GLN A 728 23.00 -4.77 48.86
CA GLN A 728 23.11 -3.40 49.36
C GLN A 728 21.77 -2.76 49.71
N GLY A 729 20.64 -3.41 49.39
CA GLY A 729 19.33 -3.03 49.90
C GLY A 729 18.30 -2.61 48.86
N LEU A 730 18.44 -2.99 47.59
CA LEU A 730 17.24 -3.12 46.73
C LEU A 730 16.28 -4.10 47.42
N ALA A 731 15.20 -3.57 47.98
CA ALA A 731 14.29 -4.38 48.79
C ALA A 731 13.62 -5.44 47.91
N ALA A 732 13.35 -6.63 48.46
CA ALA A 732 12.57 -7.68 47.79
C ALA A 732 11.12 -7.28 47.41
N GLY A 733 10.72 -6.02 47.62
CA GLY A 733 9.49 -5.42 47.11
C GLY A 733 9.66 -4.49 45.90
N THR A 734 10.91 -4.18 45.51
CA THR A 734 11.29 -3.35 44.35
C THR A 734 11.57 -4.22 43.12
N LEU A 735 11.85 -5.51 43.33
CA LEU A 735 12.06 -6.51 42.29
C LEU A 735 11.07 -7.66 42.46
N GLY A 736 10.29 -7.92 41.42
CA GLY A 736 9.45 -9.11 41.27
C GLY A 736 10.13 -10.13 40.37
N PHE A 737 9.89 -11.41 40.62
CA PHE A 737 10.30 -12.48 39.71
C PHE A 737 9.12 -13.38 39.43
N LEU A 738 8.93 -13.72 38.16
CA LEU A 738 7.91 -14.63 37.68
C LEU A 738 8.59 -15.71 36.83
N ALA A 739 8.49 -16.96 37.29
CA ALA A 739 8.96 -18.11 36.52
C ALA A 739 7.95 -18.43 35.41
N MET A 740 8.45 -18.56 34.18
CA MET A 740 7.70 -18.99 33.01
C MET A 740 8.09 -20.43 32.61
N SER A 741 7.40 -21.00 31.62
CA SER A 741 7.73 -22.34 31.10
C SER A 741 9.06 -22.41 30.35
N ASP A 742 9.51 -21.26 29.85
CA ASP A 742 10.59 -21.08 28.88
C ASP A 742 11.54 -19.95 29.29
N GLY A 743 11.50 -19.51 30.55
CA GLY A 743 12.39 -18.47 31.05
C GLY A 743 11.97 -17.89 32.41
N VAL A 744 12.58 -16.76 32.76
CA VAL A 744 12.28 -15.98 33.96
C VAL A 744 12.02 -14.54 33.61
N ILE A 745 10.92 -13.99 34.10
CA ILE A 745 10.65 -12.56 34.05
C ILE A 745 11.09 -11.93 35.37
N MET A 746 11.92 -10.91 35.29
CA MET A 746 12.26 -9.99 36.37
C MET A 746 11.52 -8.68 36.13
N THR A 747 10.72 -8.24 37.09
CA THR A 747 10.01 -6.96 37.04
C THR A 747 10.56 -5.99 38.07
N PHE A 748 10.60 -4.72 37.71
CA PHE A 748 10.90 -3.63 38.62
C PHE A 748 9.58 -2.99 39.08
N ASP A 749 9.57 -2.40 40.28
CA ASP A 749 8.42 -1.62 40.78
C ASP A 749 8.07 -0.42 39.89
N THR A 750 9.02 -0.01 39.04
CA THR A 750 8.93 1.02 38.01
C THR A 750 8.22 0.57 36.72
N ALA A 751 7.72 -0.66 36.66
CA ALA A 751 7.08 -1.31 35.51
C ALA A 751 8.01 -1.75 34.36
N ASN A 752 9.33 -1.57 34.51
CA ASN A 752 10.31 -2.17 33.61
C ASN A 752 10.34 -3.69 33.80
N THR A 753 10.61 -4.41 32.72
CA THR A 753 10.62 -5.87 32.70
C THR A 753 11.85 -6.37 31.95
N VAL A 754 12.52 -7.37 32.51
CA VAL A 754 13.59 -8.12 31.85
C VAL A 754 13.16 -9.57 31.76
N TYR A 755 13.16 -10.12 30.57
CA TYR A 755 12.85 -11.51 30.29
C TYR A 755 14.13 -12.26 29.93
N PHE A 756 14.51 -13.21 30.79
CA PHE A 756 15.59 -14.14 30.53
C PHE A 756 15.00 -15.39 29.87
N GLN A 757 15.16 -15.52 28.56
CA GLN A 757 14.70 -16.69 27.83
C GLN A 757 15.61 -17.88 28.13
N GLY A 758 15.04 -19.07 28.27
CA GLY A 758 15.77 -20.32 28.53
C GLY A 758 16.28 -20.50 29.98
N MET A 759 16.19 -19.48 30.83
CA MET A 759 16.70 -19.50 32.21
C MET A 759 15.78 -20.26 33.20
N ASP A 760 16.38 -21.04 34.11
CA ASP A 760 15.68 -21.64 35.26
C ASP A 760 15.71 -20.69 36.48
N PHE A 761 14.54 -20.39 37.04
CA PHE A 761 14.39 -19.58 38.25
C PHE A 761 15.14 -20.15 39.46
N ALA A 762 15.27 -21.49 39.55
CA ALA A 762 15.97 -22.13 40.67
C ALA A 762 17.46 -21.76 40.70
N ASP A 763 18.09 -21.66 39.53
CA ASP A 763 19.50 -21.33 39.38
C ASP A 763 19.74 -19.83 39.64
N LEU A 764 18.84 -18.97 39.13
CA LEU A 764 18.88 -17.52 39.39
C LEU A 764 18.73 -17.21 40.88
N ALA A 765 17.78 -17.88 41.56
CA ALA A 765 17.56 -17.70 42.99
C ALA A 765 18.78 -18.11 43.84
N LEU A 766 19.47 -19.18 43.43
CA LEU A 766 20.69 -19.64 44.10
C LEU A 766 21.84 -18.64 43.91
N HIS A 767 22.01 -18.11 42.71
CA HIS A 767 23.05 -17.13 42.38
C HIS A 767 22.86 -15.80 43.14
N LEU A 768 21.63 -15.32 43.25
CA LEU A 768 21.30 -14.07 43.96
C LEU A 768 21.24 -14.21 45.49
N GLY A 769 21.39 -15.42 46.03
CA GLY A 769 21.33 -15.68 47.48
C GLY A 769 19.95 -15.43 48.10
N ILE A 770 18.89 -15.42 47.29
CA ILE A 770 17.50 -15.24 47.73
C ILE A 770 16.87 -16.59 48.09
N ALA A 771 16.09 -16.64 49.17
CA ALA A 771 15.43 -17.88 49.58
C ALA A 771 14.35 -18.26 48.53
N PRO A 772 14.26 -19.52 48.08
CA PRO A 772 13.36 -19.97 46.99
C PRO A 772 11.86 -20.00 47.36
N HIS A 773 11.38 -19.05 48.16
CA HIS A 773 10.02 -19.01 48.68
C HIS A 773 9.39 -17.61 48.56
N VAL A 774 8.97 -17.23 47.35
CA VAL A 774 7.64 -16.65 47.03
C VAL A 774 7.40 -16.84 45.52
N ALA A 775 6.97 -18.02 45.09
CA ALA A 775 6.30 -18.16 43.80
C ALA A 775 4.79 -18.07 44.06
N ALA A 776 4.26 -16.85 44.11
CA ALA A 776 2.82 -16.66 43.95
C ALA A 776 2.55 -16.59 42.45
N SER A 777 1.87 -17.60 41.90
CA SER A 777 1.23 -17.45 40.59
C SER A 777 0.19 -16.33 40.73
N LEU A 778 0.45 -15.17 40.15
CA LEU A 778 -0.51 -14.08 40.05
C LEU A 778 -1.11 -14.10 38.64
N SER A 779 -2.44 -14.11 38.57
CA SER A 779 -3.19 -13.93 37.33
C SER A 779 -3.21 -12.45 36.92
N ASP A 780 -3.40 -12.19 35.62
CA ASP A 780 -3.24 -10.94 34.85
C ASP A 780 -3.90 -9.62 35.35
N GLU A 781 -4.40 -9.50 36.58
CA GLU A 781 -5.24 -8.36 37.01
C GLU A 781 -4.65 -7.38 38.06
N ASP A 782 -3.51 -7.64 38.69
CA ASP A 782 -3.00 -6.76 39.77
C ASP A 782 -1.79 -5.89 39.35
N ARG A 783 -2.02 -4.81 38.57
CA ARG A 783 -1.03 -3.72 38.37
C ARG A 783 -1.27 -2.58 39.38
N LEU A 784 -0.31 -2.37 40.27
CA LEU A 784 -0.33 -1.43 41.39
C LEU A 784 -0.16 0.05 40.99
N THR A 785 -0.79 0.89 41.81
CA THR A 785 -0.77 2.35 41.90
C THR A 785 0.45 2.93 42.67
N GLN A 786 1.12 3.92 42.08
CA GLN A 786 1.62 5.22 42.63
C GLN A 786 2.70 5.34 43.78
N VAL A 787 3.78 6.12 43.47
CA VAL A 787 4.39 7.32 44.19
C VAL A 787 5.85 7.27 44.75
N PHE A 788 6.75 8.07 44.10
CA PHE A 788 7.94 8.94 44.47
C PHE A 788 9.00 8.51 45.54
N VAL A 789 10.33 8.79 45.49
CA VAL A 789 11.20 9.99 45.22
C VAL A 789 12.66 9.55 44.87
N GLY A 790 13.40 10.29 44.02
CA GLY A 790 14.76 9.98 43.49
C GLY A 790 15.99 10.45 44.28
N ILE A 791 17.19 10.45 43.64
CA ILE A 791 18.44 11.04 44.16
C ILE A 791 19.38 11.52 43.03
N ASP A 792 19.87 12.76 43.16
CA ASP A 792 21.02 13.36 42.48
C ASP A 792 22.38 12.70 42.85
N GLY A 793 23.26 12.51 41.86
CA GLY A 793 24.73 12.48 42.07
C GLY A 793 25.34 11.13 42.47
N HIS A 794 25.98 10.45 41.51
CA HIS A 794 27.03 9.48 41.79
C HIS A 794 28.41 10.15 41.69
N ALA A 795 29.29 9.78 42.62
CA ALA A 795 30.63 10.33 42.74
C ALA A 795 31.61 9.50 41.90
N ALA A 796 32.51 10.21 41.21
CA ALA A 796 33.62 9.70 40.38
C ALA A 796 34.25 8.41 40.92
N SER A 797 34.24 7.38 40.08
CA SER A 797 34.92 6.10 40.33
C SER A 797 36.42 6.20 39.95
N GLN A 798 37.18 5.11 40.10
CA GLN A 798 38.60 5.03 39.68
C GLN A 798 38.83 3.96 38.61
N VAL A 799 37.77 3.58 37.90
CA VAL A 799 37.77 2.59 36.82
C VAL A 799 36.96 3.16 35.66
N SER A 800 37.14 2.61 34.46
CA SER A 800 36.32 2.90 33.28
C SER A 800 34.83 2.73 33.58
N ASP A 801 34.07 3.79 33.34
CA ASP A 801 32.65 3.92 33.62
C ASP A 801 31.85 4.16 32.31
N PHE A 802 30.60 3.70 32.27
CA PHE A 802 29.66 4.02 31.20
C PHE A 802 28.51 4.87 31.76
N LEU A 803 28.31 6.07 31.22
CA LEU A 803 27.41 7.09 31.78
C LEU A 803 26.44 7.62 30.70
N ILE A 804 25.13 7.66 30.99
CA ILE A 804 24.11 8.30 30.15
C ILE A 804 23.38 9.38 30.95
N GLY A 805 23.26 10.57 30.36
CA GLY A 805 22.35 11.62 30.82
C GLY A 805 20.87 11.32 30.52
N THR A 806 20.04 12.33 30.67
CA THR A 806 18.60 12.32 30.45
C THR A 806 18.24 13.30 29.33
N GLU A 807 16.98 13.36 28.92
CA GLU A 807 16.52 14.37 27.95
C GLU A 807 16.48 15.82 28.52
N GLY A 808 17.08 16.06 29.69
CA GLY A 808 17.17 17.38 30.32
C GLY A 808 18.62 17.83 30.44
N ALA A 809 18.84 19.10 30.80
CA ALA A 809 20.19 19.62 31.01
C ALA A 809 20.88 18.94 32.21
N ASP A 810 21.91 18.15 31.93
CA ASP A 810 22.60 17.29 32.89
C ASP A 810 24.02 17.78 33.23
N THR A 811 24.56 17.23 34.31
CA THR A 811 25.98 17.39 34.67
C THR A 811 26.58 16.02 34.91
N ILE A 812 27.43 15.58 33.98
CA ILE A 812 28.01 14.24 33.95
C ILE A 812 29.51 14.34 34.25
N LEU A 813 30.00 13.45 35.12
CA LEU A 813 31.41 13.40 35.54
C LEU A 813 31.88 11.94 35.44
N GLY A 814 32.75 11.62 34.48
CA GLY A 814 33.39 10.31 34.28
C GLY A 814 34.30 9.93 35.44
N GLY A 815 35.38 10.69 35.63
CA GLY A 815 36.26 10.53 36.77
C GLY A 815 37.65 10.07 36.34
N ALA A 816 38.01 8.82 36.64
CA ALA A 816 39.30 8.28 36.26
C ALA A 816 39.12 6.85 35.73
N GLY A 817 39.67 6.56 34.56
CA GLY A 817 39.33 5.39 33.76
C GLY A 817 39.11 5.82 32.33
N ASP A 818 39.11 4.89 31.39
CA ASP A 818 38.73 5.15 30.00
C ASP A 818 37.19 5.06 29.95
N ASP A 819 36.50 6.19 30.03
CA ASP A 819 35.06 6.27 30.25
C ASP A 819 34.28 6.40 28.93
N THR A 820 33.04 5.89 28.87
CA THR A 820 32.11 6.15 27.76
C THR A 820 30.93 6.96 28.24
N ILE A 821 30.71 8.14 27.65
CA ILE A 821 29.73 9.11 28.14
C ILE A 821 28.78 9.56 27.05
N VAL A 822 27.48 9.55 27.34
CA VAL A 822 26.42 9.99 26.44
C VAL A 822 25.57 11.08 27.11
N GLY A 823 25.51 12.28 26.54
CA GLY A 823 24.74 13.42 27.07
C GLY A 823 23.22 13.20 27.01
N ASP A 824 22.73 12.74 25.85
CA ASP A 824 21.30 12.69 25.50
C ASP A 824 20.80 14.08 25.03
N ALA A 825 19.53 14.44 25.23
CA ALA A 825 19.01 15.74 24.82
C ALA A 825 19.08 16.74 25.98
N GLY A 826 19.31 18.02 25.72
CA GLY A 826 19.48 19.02 26.78
C GLY A 826 20.77 19.79 26.58
N ASP A 827 20.95 20.89 27.32
CA ASP A 827 22.21 21.64 27.30
C ASP A 827 23.11 21.08 28.41
N ASP A 828 23.97 20.13 28.07
CA ASP A 828 24.71 19.32 29.05
C ASP A 828 26.08 19.88 29.43
N VAL A 829 26.53 19.51 30.63
CA VAL A 829 27.91 19.74 31.08
C VAL A 829 28.57 18.39 31.35
N ILE A 830 29.45 17.97 30.45
CA ILE A 830 30.12 16.67 30.49
C ILE A 830 31.60 16.85 30.80
N ARG A 831 32.14 16.03 31.71
CA ARG A 831 33.59 15.94 31.97
C ARG A 831 34.03 14.49 31.96
N GLY A 832 34.91 14.12 31.04
CA GLY A 832 35.54 12.79 30.96
C GLY A 832 36.40 12.52 32.19
N GLY A 833 37.53 13.21 32.31
CA GLY A 833 38.36 13.20 33.51
C GLY A 833 39.79 12.79 33.22
N THR A 834 40.21 11.60 33.64
CA THR A 834 41.54 11.07 33.31
C THR A 834 41.42 9.67 32.74
N GLY A 835 42.08 9.39 31.63
CA GLY A 835 41.88 8.18 30.83
C GLY A 835 41.51 8.60 29.41
N ASN A 836 41.42 7.64 28.50
CA ASN A 836 41.03 7.88 27.12
C ASN A 836 39.51 7.73 27.03
N ASP A 837 38.78 8.84 26.99
CA ASP A 837 37.33 8.86 27.11
C ASP A 837 36.63 8.94 25.75
N LEU A 838 35.50 8.24 25.58
CA LEU A 838 34.62 8.31 24.43
C LEU A 838 33.34 9.07 24.81
N ILE A 839 33.12 10.25 24.23
CA ILE A 839 32.05 11.17 24.64
C ILE A 839 31.16 11.55 23.46
N SER A 840 29.85 11.35 23.61
CA SER A 840 28.82 11.77 22.64
C SER A 840 27.83 12.72 23.28
N ALA A 841 27.90 14.00 22.94
CA ALA A 841 27.09 15.05 23.55
C ALA A 841 25.61 14.98 23.13
N ARG A 842 25.33 14.51 21.91
CA ARG A 842 23.98 14.42 21.31
C ARG A 842 23.30 15.77 21.08
N GLY A 843 22.22 16.08 21.77
CA GLY A 843 21.24 17.07 21.30
C GLY A 843 21.13 18.27 22.20
N GLY A 844 21.74 19.39 21.85
CA GLY A 844 21.61 20.63 22.62
C GLY A 844 22.82 21.54 22.45
N ALA A 845 22.92 22.56 23.30
CA ALA A 845 24.11 23.40 23.36
C ALA A 845 25.03 22.91 24.49
N ASP A 846 25.85 21.92 24.18
CA ASP A 846 26.61 21.16 25.18
C ASP A 846 27.97 21.78 25.48
N THR A 847 28.46 21.54 26.70
CA THR A 847 29.82 21.84 27.12
C THR A 847 30.52 20.55 27.54
N VAL A 848 31.50 20.12 26.74
CA VAL A 848 32.24 18.86 26.94
C VAL A 848 33.72 19.13 27.18
N ASP A 849 34.28 18.53 28.22
CA ASP A 849 35.71 18.57 28.59
C ASP A 849 36.22 17.13 28.72
N GLY A 850 37.02 16.65 27.75
CA GLY A 850 37.60 15.31 27.71
C GLY A 850 38.50 15.07 28.92
N GLY A 851 39.48 15.95 29.11
CA GLY A 851 40.28 15.99 30.32
C GLY A 851 41.73 15.59 30.05
N ALA A 852 42.18 14.45 30.53
CA ALA A 852 43.56 14.01 30.34
C ALA A 852 43.64 12.57 29.87
N GLY A 853 44.17 12.36 28.69
CA GLY A 853 44.19 11.11 27.94
C GLY A 853 43.95 11.44 26.48
N ASN A 854 43.88 10.42 25.63
CA ASN A 854 43.55 10.58 24.23
C ASN A 854 42.04 10.39 24.08
N ASP A 855 41.30 11.49 24.08
CA ASP A 855 39.85 11.48 24.15
C ASP A 855 39.21 11.55 22.77
N GLU A 856 38.01 11.00 22.64
CA GLU A 856 37.19 11.05 21.44
C GLU A 856 35.86 11.73 21.74
N ILE A 857 35.58 12.86 21.10
CA ILE A 857 34.45 13.73 21.43
C ILE A 857 33.60 13.99 20.21
N PHE A 858 32.32 13.62 20.27
CA PHE A 858 31.31 13.89 19.26
C PHE A 858 30.29 14.92 19.77
N GLY A 859 30.30 16.11 19.16
CA GLY A 859 29.35 17.19 19.48
C GLY A 859 27.94 16.98 18.93
N ASN A 860 27.78 16.14 17.90
CA ASN A 860 26.48 15.74 17.34
C ASN A 860 25.61 16.90 16.81
N SER A 861 24.64 17.40 17.56
CA SER A 861 23.72 18.44 17.06
C SER A 861 23.59 19.58 18.05
N GLY A 862 23.75 20.80 17.55
CA GLY A 862 23.54 22.02 18.31
C GLY A 862 24.83 22.82 18.46
N HIS A 863 24.79 23.85 19.30
CA HIS A 863 25.88 24.84 19.38
C HIS A 863 26.83 24.49 20.53
N ASN A 864 27.80 23.62 20.24
CA ASN A 864 28.59 22.97 21.28
C ASN A 864 29.89 23.71 21.62
N SER A 865 30.39 23.50 22.83
CA SER A 865 31.74 23.86 23.29
C SER A 865 32.49 22.59 23.68
N LEU A 866 33.43 22.16 22.84
CA LEU A 866 34.13 20.89 22.95
C LEU A 866 35.62 21.15 23.24
N PHE A 867 36.12 20.57 24.33
CA PHE A 867 37.50 20.71 24.78
C PHE A 867 38.11 19.31 24.92
N GLY A 868 39.19 19.01 24.17
CA GLY A 868 39.92 17.72 24.25
C GLY A 868 40.67 17.62 25.57
N GLY A 869 41.64 18.50 25.77
CA GLY A 869 42.34 18.63 27.04
C GLY A 869 43.82 18.30 26.90
N ALA A 870 44.31 17.24 27.54
CA ALA A 870 45.71 16.87 27.50
C ALA A 870 45.90 15.44 27.01
N GLY A 871 46.52 15.28 25.85
CA GLY A 871 46.70 14.03 25.13
C GLY A 871 46.39 14.29 23.66
N ASN A 872 46.40 13.24 22.85
CA ASN A 872 46.12 13.36 21.42
C ASN A 872 44.65 13.04 21.18
N ASP A 873 43.84 14.08 21.02
CA ASP A 873 42.39 14.00 21.05
C ASP A 873 41.79 13.98 19.64
N THR A 874 40.60 13.39 19.50
CA THR A 874 39.79 13.42 18.28
C THR A 874 38.46 14.10 18.57
N ILE A 875 38.18 15.22 17.91
CA ILE A 875 36.96 16.00 18.17
C ILE A 875 36.17 16.19 16.88
N ALA A 876 34.94 15.70 16.84
CA ALA A 876 33.99 15.90 15.76
C ALA A 876 32.91 16.92 16.14
N SER A 877 32.80 18.01 15.37
CA SER A 877 31.92 19.14 15.70
C SER A 877 30.43 18.82 15.70
N GLY A 878 30.02 17.89 14.83
CA GLY A 878 28.61 17.67 14.49
C GLY A 878 27.96 18.82 13.71
N ARG A 879 26.63 18.78 13.59
CA ARG A 879 25.76 19.76 12.92
C ARG A 879 25.66 21.07 13.72
N HIS A 880 25.61 22.21 13.03
CA HIS A 880 25.56 23.60 13.55
C HIS A 880 26.89 24.18 14.08
N ASP A 881 26.92 25.49 14.35
CA ASP A 881 28.13 26.23 14.75
C ASP A 881 28.63 25.78 16.13
N SER A 882 29.86 25.23 16.19
CA SER A 882 30.50 24.75 17.43
C SER A 882 31.86 25.41 17.69
N LEU A 883 32.24 25.49 18.96
CA LEU A 883 33.57 25.88 19.45
C LEU A 883 34.37 24.63 19.81
N LEU A 884 35.56 24.47 19.23
CA LEU A 884 36.45 23.34 19.45
C LEU A 884 37.82 23.83 19.91
N ASP A 885 38.41 23.13 20.88
CA ASP A 885 39.77 23.34 21.40
C ASP A 885 40.42 21.97 21.64
N GLY A 886 41.46 21.63 20.86
CA GLY A 886 42.19 20.35 20.99
C GLY A 886 42.92 20.27 22.32
N GLY A 887 43.74 21.29 22.61
CA GLY A 887 44.40 21.44 23.89
C GLY A 887 45.89 21.15 23.80
N ALA A 888 46.37 20.08 24.41
CA ALA A 888 47.79 19.74 24.45
C ALA A 888 48.05 18.32 23.98
N GLY A 889 48.59 18.19 22.78
CA GLY A 889 48.93 16.93 22.11
C GLY A 889 48.82 17.14 20.61
N ASP A 890 48.96 16.06 19.85
CA ASP A 890 48.73 16.10 18.41
C ASP A 890 47.27 15.72 18.14
N ASP A 891 46.41 16.72 17.89
CA ASP A 891 44.95 16.55 17.89
C ASP A 891 44.34 16.47 16.48
N LEU A 892 43.19 15.81 16.34
CA LEU A 892 42.39 15.76 15.12
C LEU A 892 41.03 16.44 15.34
N LEU A 893 40.81 17.58 14.68
CA LEU A 893 39.57 18.34 14.75
C LEU A 893 38.79 18.18 13.43
N ALA A 894 37.76 17.33 13.45
CA ALA A 894 36.84 17.10 12.35
C ALA A 894 35.68 18.10 12.38
N LEU A 895 35.63 18.96 11.36
CA LEU A 895 34.73 20.10 11.23
C LEU A 895 33.71 19.79 10.12
N ASP A 896 32.48 19.50 10.53
CA ASP A 896 31.39 19.11 9.61
C ASP A 896 30.71 20.33 8.96
N LEU A 897 31.00 20.55 7.68
CA LEU A 897 30.45 21.66 6.90
C LEU A 897 29.05 21.37 6.31
N SER A 898 28.56 20.12 6.40
CA SER A 898 27.39 19.61 5.64
C SER A 898 26.05 20.31 5.95
N SER A 899 25.95 20.99 7.09
CA SER A 899 24.76 21.72 7.52
C SER A 899 24.85 23.24 7.36
N GLY A 900 25.99 23.77 6.89
CA GLY A 900 26.29 25.20 6.82
C GLY A 900 26.81 25.80 8.13
N GLY A 901 27.39 24.98 9.02
CA GLY A 901 27.93 25.39 10.32
C GLY A 901 29.17 26.28 10.21
N ASN A 902 29.22 27.37 10.99
CA ASN A 902 30.33 28.31 11.09
C ASN A 902 31.16 28.01 12.35
N HIS A 903 32.00 26.98 12.29
CA HIS A 903 32.74 26.51 13.46
C HIS A 903 33.88 27.47 13.84
N ARG A 904 34.33 27.37 15.11
CA ARG A 904 35.54 28.03 15.61
C ARG A 904 36.45 26.97 16.21
N ALA A 905 37.65 26.82 15.68
CA ALA A 905 38.59 25.78 16.09
C ALA A 905 39.94 26.33 16.53
N THR A 906 40.49 25.75 17.59
CA THR A 906 41.84 25.99 18.11
C THR A 906 42.52 24.63 18.26
N GLY A 907 43.68 24.42 17.65
CA GLY A 907 44.45 23.18 17.77
C GLY A 907 45.09 23.09 19.15
N GLY A 908 45.91 24.11 19.46
CA GLY A 908 46.58 24.21 20.75
C GLY A 908 48.06 23.86 20.64
N ALA A 909 48.56 23.02 21.53
CA ALA A 909 49.97 22.69 21.63
C ALA A 909 50.28 21.29 21.09
N GLY A 910 50.78 21.21 19.86
CA GLY A 910 51.30 20.01 19.23
C GLY A 910 51.17 20.13 17.72
N ALA A 911 51.21 19.00 17.02
CA ALA A 911 51.01 18.95 15.58
C ALA A 911 49.57 18.52 15.26
N ASP A 912 48.71 19.50 15.03
CA ASP A 912 47.27 19.30 14.94
C ASP A 912 46.78 19.16 13.50
N VAL A 913 45.66 18.47 13.29
CA VAL A 913 45.02 18.30 11.99
C VAL A 913 43.60 18.83 12.03
N PHE A 914 43.30 19.79 11.15
CA PHE A 914 41.94 20.26 10.91
C PHE A 914 41.39 19.56 9.66
N ASP A 915 40.38 18.70 9.84
CA ASP A 915 39.70 17.99 8.74
C ASP A 915 38.35 18.62 8.44
N PHE A 916 38.15 19.09 7.22
CA PHE A 916 36.92 19.74 6.77
C PHE A 916 36.10 18.78 5.89
N GLY A 917 34.92 18.36 6.35
CA GLY A 917 33.98 17.51 5.60
C GLY A 917 33.31 18.23 4.42
N ARG A 918 32.68 17.49 3.48
CA ARG A 918 31.98 18.09 2.30
C ARG A 918 30.59 18.63 2.62
N ASN A 919 30.16 19.59 1.81
CA ASN A 919 28.88 20.29 1.90
C ASN A 919 27.87 19.86 0.80
N ARG A 920 26.57 20.07 1.04
CA ARG A 920 25.51 20.08 0.02
C ARG A 920 25.61 21.38 -0.79
N ALA A 921 25.44 21.31 -2.11
CA ALA A 921 25.75 22.40 -3.03
C ALA A 921 24.93 23.71 -2.86
N ASP A 922 23.94 23.74 -1.96
CA ASP A 922 22.99 24.85 -1.74
C ASP A 922 23.29 25.69 -0.48
N ARG A 923 24.29 25.35 0.33
CA ARG A 923 24.68 26.10 1.55
C ARG A 923 26.16 26.43 1.53
N HIS A 924 26.57 27.48 2.22
CA HIS A 924 27.99 27.86 2.37
C HIS A 924 28.29 28.19 3.84
N SER A 925 29.41 27.70 4.33
CA SER A 925 29.95 27.88 5.68
C SER A 925 31.09 28.91 5.70
N GLU A 926 31.30 29.54 6.85
CA GLU A 926 32.46 30.39 7.16
C GLU A 926 33.09 29.95 8.49
N THR A 927 33.99 28.97 8.44
CA THR A 927 34.68 28.40 9.61
C THR A 927 35.95 29.17 9.94
N VAL A 928 36.25 29.39 11.22
CA VAL A 928 37.41 30.14 11.71
C VAL A 928 38.39 29.24 12.47
N VAL A 929 39.67 29.31 12.12
CA VAL A 929 40.78 28.64 12.82
C VAL A 929 41.66 29.71 13.48
N HIS A 930 41.88 29.61 14.79
CA HIS A 930 42.60 30.60 15.60
C HIS A 930 44.05 30.25 15.91
N ASP A 931 44.42 28.97 15.82
CA ASP A 931 45.76 28.47 16.10
C ASP A 931 46.16 27.48 15.01
N PHE A 932 47.13 27.85 14.18
CA PHE A 932 47.65 27.03 13.09
C PHE A 932 49.14 27.32 12.88
N THR A 933 50.01 26.42 13.30
CA THR A 933 51.46 26.52 13.18
C THR A 933 51.94 25.90 11.88
N LEU A 934 52.43 26.76 10.98
CA LEU A 934 52.88 26.35 9.66
C LEU A 934 54.03 25.32 9.70
N GLY A 935 53.79 24.13 9.14
CA GLY A 935 54.78 23.05 9.05
C GLY A 935 54.83 22.13 10.28
N GLU A 936 53.98 22.40 11.26
CA GLU A 936 53.64 21.53 12.38
C GLU A 936 52.23 20.97 12.16
N ASP A 937 51.26 21.86 11.89
CA ASP A 937 49.85 21.51 11.70
C ASP A 937 49.50 21.17 10.25
N GLY A 938 48.45 20.36 10.10
CA GLY A 938 47.93 19.82 8.85
C GLY A 938 46.50 20.27 8.53
N LEU A 939 46.19 20.27 7.23
CA LEU A 939 44.82 20.41 6.71
C LEU A 939 44.43 19.14 5.98
N ARG A 940 43.23 18.65 6.25
CA ARG A 940 42.58 17.55 5.54
C ARG A 940 41.23 18.04 5.04
N PHE A 941 40.83 17.55 3.87
CA PHE A 941 39.54 17.86 3.26
C PHE A 941 38.94 16.56 2.82
N ASP A 942 37.79 16.21 3.38
CA ASP A 942 37.06 15.00 3.05
C ASP A 942 37.96 13.76 3.08
N GLY A 943 38.68 13.60 4.18
CA GLY A 943 39.53 12.43 4.31
C GLY A 943 40.91 12.54 3.65
N VAL A 944 41.11 13.54 2.79
CA VAL A 944 42.27 13.64 1.91
C VAL A 944 43.20 14.77 2.35
N ALA A 945 44.51 14.49 2.41
CA ALA A 945 45.51 15.49 2.74
C ALA A 945 45.39 16.72 1.82
N GLY A 946 45.47 17.93 2.38
CA GLY A 946 45.18 19.18 1.68
C GLY A 946 45.92 19.36 0.35
N ALA A 947 47.20 18.99 0.29
CA ALA A 947 47.99 19.02 -0.95
C ALA A 947 47.37 18.17 -2.09
N GLN A 948 46.86 16.98 -1.76
CA GLN A 948 46.21 16.10 -2.73
C GLN A 948 44.83 16.62 -3.13
N TYR A 949 44.07 17.17 -2.19
CA TYR A 949 42.78 17.80 -2.46
C TYR A 949 42.95 18.99 -3.43
N LEU A 950 43.92 19.86 -3.14
CA LEU A 950 44.19 21.06 -3.93
C LEU A 950 44.76 20.74 -5.32
N ALA A 951 45.58 19.69 -5.43
CA ALA A 951 46.04 19.17 -6.72
C ALA A 951 44.90 18.63 -7.61
N ARG A 952 43.80 18.13 -7.02
CA ARG A 952 42.61 17.65 -7.75
C ARG A 952 41.68 18.78 -8.18
N GLN A 953 41.49 19.79 -7.34
CA GLN A 953 40.53 20.88 -7.57
C GLN A 953 41.06 22.01 -8.47
N GLY A 954 42.38 22.15 -8.62
CA GLY A 954 42.98 23.13 -9.54
C GLY A 954 42.63 24.59 -9.18
N ASP A 955 42.30 25.41 -10.18
CA ASP A 955 42.00 26.86 -10.02
C ASP A 955 40.67 27.15 -9.28
N ALA A 956 39.90 26.12 -8.91
CA ALA A 956 38.59 26.27 -8.26
C ALA A 956 38.69 26.71 -6.79
N VAL A 957 39.85 26.49 -6.15
CA VAL A 957 40.09 26.96 -4.78
C VAL A 957 40.78 28.33 -4.80
N GLN A 958 40.20 29.31 -4.09
CA GLN A 958 40.68 30.69 -4.06
C GLN A 958 41.32 31.04 -2.72
N LEU A 959 42.42 31.79 -2.77
CA LEU A 959 43.14 32.29 -1.61
C LEU A 959 43.13 33.83 -1.62
N ALA A 960 42.78 34.43 -0.48
CA ALA A 960 42.85 35.87 -0.29
C ALA A 960 43.46 36.23 1.06
N GLU A 961 44.47 37.11 1.05
CA GLU A 961 44.94 37.74 2.29
C GLU A 961 43.86 38.65 2.86
N ILE A 962 43.60 38.53 4.15
CA ILE A 962 42.68 39.40 4.89
C ILE A 962 43.45 40.15 5.98
N SER A 963 42.84 41.17 6.57
CA SER A 963 43.47 41.98 7.60
C SER A 963 43.73 41.17 8.87
N GLY A 964 44.94 40.59 9.00
CA GLY A 964 45.35 39.80 10.16
C GLY A 964 45.18 38.29 10.00
N GLY A 965 45.06 37.79 8.76
CA GLY A 965 44.81 36.37 8.49
C GLY A 965 44.76 35.98 7.01
N LEU A 966 44.28 34.77 6.73
CA LEU A 966 44.09 34.19 5.39
C LEU A 966 42.65 33.70 5.21
N ARG A 967 42.06 33.94 4.04
CA ARG A 967 40.79 33.35 3.59
C ARG A 967 41.07 32.30 2.51
N LEU A 968 40.62 31.08 2.76
CA LEU A 968 40.55 29.98 1.79
C LEU A 968 39.09 29.82 1.38
N THR A 969 38.79 29.86 0.09
CA THR A 969 37.45 29.59 -0.45
C THR A 969 37.51 28.34 -1.32
N LEU A 970 36.75 27.32 -0.95
CA LEU A 970 36.70 26.03 -1.60
C LEU A 970 35.83 26.06 -2.87
N ALA A 971 35.89 25.00 -3.67
CA ALA A 971 35.24 24.93 -4.98
C ALA A 971 33.70 24.96 -4.93
N ASP A 972 33.15 24.52 -3.79
CA ASP A 972 31.72 24.53 -3.44
C ASP A 972 31.26 25.87 -2.83
N GLY A 973 32.17 26.83 -2.60
CA GLY A 973 31.88 28.15 -2.06
C GLY A 973 32.07 28.30 -0.55
N ASP A 974 32.40 27.22 0.16
CA ASP A 974 32.73 27.27 1.59
C ASP A 974 33.98 28.10 1.86
N THR A 975 34.01 28.77 3.01
CA THR A 975 35.13 29.61 3.42
C THR A 975 35.75 29.13 4.72
N ILE A 976 37.08 29.08 4.75
CA ILE A 976 37.88 28.88 5.96
C ILE A 976 38.73 30.14 6.20
N LEU A 977 38.63 30.70 7.41
CA LEU A 977 39.35 31.89 7.86
C LEU A 977 40.40 31.51 8.90
N PHE A 978 41.66 31.76 8.61
CA PHE A 978 42.75 31.64 9.58
C PHE A 978 43.00 33.02 10.21
N GLU A 979 42.58 33.24 11.44
CA GLU A 979 42.67 34.55 12.12
C GLU A 979 43.72 34.54 13.24
N GLY A 980 44.61 35.55 13.26
CA GLY A 980 45.60 35.70 14.34
C GLY A 980 46.85 34.81 14.21
N VAL A 981 46.94 34.06 13.12
CA VAL A 981 48.04 33.12 12.81
C VAL A 981 49.23 33.84 12.12
N ASP A 982 50.47 33.44 12.43
CA ASP A 982 51.68 33.96 11.76
C ASP A 982 51.88 33.26 10.40
N LEU A 983 51.43 33.92 9.32
CA LEU A 983 51.43 33.38 7.96
C LEU A 983 52.77 33.54 7.22
N ALA A 984 53.87 33.89 7.90
CA ALA A 984 55.17 34.11 7.29
C ALA A 984 55.76 32.81 6.66
N GLY A 985 55.35 32.49 5.43
CA GLY A 985 55.77 31.28 4.71
C GLY A 985 54.68 30.65 3.85
N PHE A 986 53.41 31.05 4.00
CA PHE A 986 52.32 30.61 3.12
C PHE A 986 52.56 31.11 1.69
N SER A 987 52.82 30.19 0.76
CA SER A 987 52.83 30.47 -0.67
C SER A 987 51.78 29.61 -1.37
N ALA A 988 51.31 30.02 -2.55
CA ALA A 988 50.41 29.20 -3.35
C ALA A 988 51.03 27.82 -3.74
N GLU A 989 52.37 27.68 -3.68
CA GLU A 989 53.10 26.42 -3.85
C GLU A 989 53.17 25.56 -2.57
N PHE A 990 52.73 26.05 -1.42
CA PHE A 990 52.74 25.32 -0.15
C PHE A 990 51.43 24.56 0.11
N LEU A 991 50.32 25.08 -0.44
CA LEU A 991 48.99 24.49 -0.37
C LEU A 991 48.79 23.41 -1.46
N ILE A 992 49.56 23.44 -2.56
CA ILE A 992 49.64 22.39 -3.59
C ILE A 992 50.73 21.38 -3.21
#